data_AF-A0A850AD57-F1
#
_entry.id   AF-A0A850AD57-F1
#
_cell.length_a   1.000
_cell.length_b   1.000
_cell.length_c   1.000
_cell.angle_alpha   90.00
_cell.angle_beta   90.00
_cell.angle_gamma   90.00
#
_symmetry.space_group_name_H-M   'P 1'
#
loop_
_entity.id
_entity.type
_entity.pdbx_description
1 polymer ?
#
loop_
_entity_poly.entity_id
_entity_poly.type
_entity_poly.pdbx_seq_one_letter_code
_entity_poly.pdbx_strand_id
1 'polypeptide(L)'
;MRFKPAGCVFIFALFLLIARGFSQPTPGEFSGSDVQTVVAGAQYRAGSLKQFFFGKHYRAEWTTPVEAPALNLTTYAGGLAPQKRSGGFQSRSLSFNAGRGGRFQFRSIDKDPAAILPEDLQATPVADIVRDQTSSAHPYGALVVPALAGAVGVLHTTPELVVIPDDPALGQFRDDFAGAMGTLEEFVVHGPANTPGFGGFDHILSSYELVDLLRDSFIDAVDQKAFLKARILDIFISDWDRHFDQWRWARVERNGRYSWQPIPLDRDQAFSKFDGLLPSIAEDRDVVPQFEGIEKKNPDIWSLTFSGRHLDRIFLNALTEEDFREAGADFRRKMTDEVIEQAVRRLPAAIYQVSGEELERKLKSRRDAMPRYAVKYYRNLAKNIEIIGRDRDEYLEVQRRENGRVEIALYRRDAQTGGKEGDPLYRRIFKSEETGEIRVYLLGGNDKAAVSGNTGRSIKLRVIGGPGADELHDESRGRTFFYDVEGTPVARGKNTAFKSGRADSLINAHEYEPLTLSYGSIVSPFPVLSFNPDDGLVVGAGATLTYYGFRKKPHASRLTLGANYAFLTSAIRSDFRGDFIEAMGRLNLRVEAAFNPREITDYYGLGNDAQRDKNLEKENFYRVQANEYWIRPVLYAHLTPKINFFFGGTLKRYNTKTDISDPRFIIAEQPYGVNVNSLLELGGGVTLDLRDDPGMPTKGIYLAAAASGFPEAFENDSAFTRALAEAQIYLKPFRQTTFALRARGEKLWGDFPYYQAAYLGGTQTLRGFARNRFGGDASLYGSAALRHHLFRPTLLVPFDVGWFVFGETGRVWMDRKSPGDWHSDFGGGFWFSPFFRELSFVFAGIYSEEDFRVMLGGNWGL
;
A
#
# COMPACT_ATOMS: atom_id res chain seq x y z
N MET A 1 -39.96 24.74 -47.58
CA MET A 1 -40.04 23.59 -48.53
C MET A 1 -39.18 22.48 -47.95
N ARG A 2 -39.71 21.39 -47.33
CA ARG A 2 -40.25 20.15 -47.94
C ARG A 2 -39.35 19.69 -49.12
N PHE A 3 -38.59 18.59 -49.09
CA PHE A 3 -38.92 17.21 -48.69
C PHE A 3 -37.65 16.42 -48.23
N LYS A 4 -37.84 15.45 -47.31
CA LYS A 4 -37.12 14.15 -47.20
C LYS A 4 -38.05 13.09 -47.85
N PRO A 5 -37.65 11.86 -48.27
CA PRO A 5 -36.73 10.94 -47.57
C PRO A 5 -35.91 9.90 -48.41
N ALA A 6 -35.10 9.11 -47.68
CA ALA A 6 -34.67 7.69 -47.86
C ALA A 6 -33.86 7.27 -49.11
N GLY A 7 -32.87 6.36 -49.07
CA GLY A 7 -32.29 5.53 -48.02
C GLY A 7 -31.44 4.39 -48.64
N CYS A 8 -30.32 4.08 -47.97
CA CYS A 8 -29.56 2.81 -47.95
C CYS A 8 -28.61 2.34 -49.10
N VAL A 9 -27.30 2.36 -48.73
CA VAL A 9 -26.34 1.21 -48.66
C VAL A 9 -25.31 0.99 -49.79
N PHE A 10 -24.03 1.28 -49.43
CA PHE A 10 -22.74 0.59 -49.71
C PHE A 10 -22.22 0.63 -51.18
N ILE A 11 -20.93 0.82 -51.52
CA ILE A 11 -19.65 0.71 -50.79
C ILE A 11 -18.47 1.28 -51.65
N PHE A 12 -17.36 1.59 -50.98
CA PHE A 12 -15.96 1.67 -51.46
C PHE A 12 -15.54 2.82 -52.41
N ALA A 13 -14.84 3.82 -51.85
CA ALA A 13 -13.46 4.22 -52.20
C ALA A 13 -13.18 5.64 -51.69
N LEU A 14 -12.42 5.77 -50.59
CA LEU A 14 -11.45 6.84 -50.34
C LEU A 14 -10.96 6.71 -48.89
N PHE A 15 -9.79 6.10 -48.67
CA PHE A 15 -8.90 6.40 -47.53
C PHE A 15 -7.56 5.71 -47.82
N LEU A 16 -6.89 6.20 -48.86
CA LEU A 16 -5.49 5.91 -49.18
C LEU A 16 -4.82 7.28 -49.31
N LEU A 17 -4.41 7.85 -48.17
CA LEU A 17 -3.41 8.91 -48.02
C LEU A 17 -3.39 9.33 -46.55
N ILE A 18 -2.50 8.69 -45.78
CA ILE A 18 -1.67 9.19 -44.67
C ILE A 18 -1.14 7.93 -43.96
N ALA A 19 -0.20 7.28 -44.64
CA ALA A 19 0.76 6.37 -44.03
C ALA A 19 2.13 6.90 -44.46
N ARG A 20 2.57 8.01 -43.84
CA ARG A 20 4.01 8.25 -43.76
C ARG A 20 4.52 7.23 -42.76
N GLY A 21 5.03 6.11 -43.27
CA GLY A 21 5.95 5.30 -42.50
C GLY A 21 7.14 6.19 -42.16
N PHE A 22 7.26 6.56 -40.89
CA PHE A 22 8.54 7.05 -40.38
C PHE A 22 9.49 5.86 -40.50
N SER A 23 10.33 5.86 -41.53
CA SER A 23 11.46 4.93 -41.60
C SER A 23 12.38 5.26 -40.43
N GLN A 24 12.36 4.43 -39.40
CA GLN A 24 13.36 4.46 -38.35
C GLN A 24 14.73 4.20 -39.01
N PRO A 25 15.79 4.93 -38.62
CA PRO A 25 17.12 4.68 -39.15
C PRO A 25 17.54 3.23 -38.87
N THR A 26 18.23 2.63 -39.82
CA THR A 26 18.81 1.29 -39.70
C THR A 26 19.86 1.30 -38.58
N PRO A 27 19.89 0.29 -37.68
CA PRO A 27 20.94 0.20 -36.67
C PRO A 27 22.34 0.22 -37.28
N GLY A 28 23.35 0.60 -36.49
CA GLY A 28 24.73 0.57 -36.96
C GLY A 28 25.16 -0.87 -37.26
N GLU A 29 25.81 -1.10 -38.41
CA GLU A 29 26.37 -2.42 -38.72
C GLU A 29 27.58 -2.71 -37.80
N PHE A 30 27.58 -3.87 -37.15
CA PHE A 30 28.75 -4.40 -36.45
C PHE A 30 29.81 -4.79 -37.49
N SER A 31 30.87 -3.98 -37.62
CA SER A 31 32.01 -4.32 -38.48
C SER A 31 33.00 -5.22 -37.73
N GLY A 32 32.98 -6.53 -37.99
CA GLY A 32 33.92 -7.51 -37.42
C GLY A 32 33.43 -8.13 -36.11
N SER A 33 32.89 -9.35 -36.18
CA SER A 33 32.19 -10.00 -35.07
C SER A 33 33.15 -10.83 -34.21
N ASP A 34 33.81 -10.20 -33.25
CA ASP A 34 34.22 -10.94 -32.04
C ASP A 34 32.94 -11.22 -31.24
N VAL A 35 32.43 -12.45 -31.37
CA VAL A 35 31.29 -12.95 -30.60
C VAL A 35 31.84 -13.54 -29.30
N GLN A 36 31.22 -13.20 -28.17
CA GLN A 36 31.57 -13.75 -26.87
C GLN A 36 30.43 -14.61 -26.34
N THR A 37 30.78 -15.78 -25.81
CA THR A 37 29.84 -16.63 -25.07
C THR A 37 29.88 -16.24 -23.59
N VAL A 38 28.78 -15.73 -23.06
CA VAL A 38 28.67 -15.27 -21.67
C VAL A 38 27.41 -15.85 -21.03
N VAL A 39 27.46 -16.10 -19.73
CA VAL A 39 26.30 -16.52 -18.93
C VAL A 39 25.77 -15.31 -18.18
N ALA A 40 24.51 -14.92 -18.41
CA ALA A 40 23.95 -13.69 -17.86
C ALA A 40 23.91 -13.66 -16.32
N GLY A 41 23.65 -14.79 -15.66
CA GLY A 41 23.56 -14.83 -14.20
C GLY A 41 23.79 -16.23 -13.63
N ALA A 42 25.04 -16.70 -13.69
CA ALA A 42 25.42 -18.03 -13.19
C ALA A 42 25.06 -18.25 -11.70
N GLN A 43 25.00 -17.17 -10.92
CA GLN A 43 24.60 -17.16 -9.51
C GLN A 43 23.16 -17.61 -9.25
N TYR A 44 22.27 -17.55 -10.24
CA TYR A 44 20.87 -17.91 -10.07
C TYR A 44 20.62 -19.43 -10.11
N ARG A 45 21.66 -20.27 -10.20
CA ARG A 45 21.51 -21.73 -10.07
C ARG A 45 20.91 -22.09 -8.71
N ALA A 46 19.87 -22.91 -8.71
CA ALA A 46 19.14 -23.30 -7.51
C ALA A 46 18.73 -24.78 -7.55
N GLY A 47 18.88 -25.48 -6.42
CA GLY A 47 18.36 -26.84 -6.24
C GLY A 47 16.84 -26.88 -6.00
N SER A 48 16.28 -28.08 -5.97
CA SER A 48 14.82 -28.31 -5.86
C SER A 48 14.18 -27.67 -4.62
N LEU A 49 14.85 -27.69 -3.47
CA LEU A 49 14.34 -27.09 -2.23
C LEU A 49 14.21 -25.56 -2.34
N LYS A 50 15.25 -24.89 -2.86
CA LYS A 50 15.22 -23.43 -3.09
C LYS A 50 14.14 -23.10 -4.14
N GLN A 51 13.99 -23.93 -5.17
CA GLN A 51 12.95 -23.74 -6.17
C GLN A 51 11.52 -23.94 -5.64
N PHE A 52 11.32 -24.81 -4.66
CA PHE A 52 10.02 -25.01 -4.03
C PHE A 52 9.55 -23.75 -3.30
N PHE A 53 10.42 -23.15 -2.48
CA PHE A 53 10.07 -21.95 -1.70
C PHE A 53 10.10 -20.67 -2.53
N PHE A 54 11.10 -20.51 -3.39
CA PHE A 54 11.41 -19.27 -4.11
C PHE A 54 11.27 -19.43 -5.64
N GLY A 55 10.42 -20.34 -6.11
CA GLY A 55 10.04 -20.48 -7.54
C GLY A 55 11.05 -21.17 -8.42
N LYS A 56 10.69 -21.67 -9.61
CA LYS A 56 11.69 -22.07 -10.62
C LYS A 56 12.15 -20.86 -11.43
N HIS A 57 11.26 -19.88 -11.59
CA HIS A 57 11.48 -18.62 -12.30
C HIS A 57 12.06 -18.85 -13.71
N TYR A 58 12.94 -17.95 -14.18
CA TYR A 58 13.69 -18.06 -15.43
C TYR A 58 15.15 -18.53 -15.22
N ARG A 59 15.41 -19.32 -14.18
CA ARG A 59 16.79 -19.69 -13.81
C ARG A 59 17.51 -20.50 -14.89
N ALA A 60 16.79 -21.24 -15.72
CA ALA A 60 17.38 -21.95 -16.85
C ALA A 60 17.91 -20.95 -17.89
N GLU A 61 17.12 -19.93 -18.21
CA GLU A 61 17.45 -18.86 -19.14
C GLU A 61 18.62 -18.01 -18.63
N TRP A 62 18.63 -17.68 -17.34
CA TRP A 62 19.73 -16.94 -16.70
C TRP A 62 21.07 -17.69 -16.70
N THR A 63 21.04 -19.03 -16.69
CA THR A 63 22.23 -19.87 -16.53
C THR A 63 22.69 -20.56 -17.82
N THR A 64 21.94 -20.38 -18.90
CA THR A 64 22.27 -20.88 -20.25
C THR A 64 23.32 -19.95 -20.87
N PRO A 65 24.47 -20.47 -21.36
CA PRO A 65 25.43 -19.67 -22.10
C PRO A 65 24.83 -19.09 -23.39
N VAL A 66 25.06 -17.81 -23.63
CA VAL A 66 24.55 -17.07 -24.79
C VAL A 66 25.68 -16.41 -25.53
N GLU A 67 25.63 -16.48 -26.86
CA GLU A 67 26.49 -15.73 -27.76
C GLU A 67 25.96 -14.30 -27.94
N ALA A 68 26.83 -13.31 -27.73
CA ALA A 68 26.53 -11.91 -27.94
C ALA A 68 27.72 -11.19 -28.60
N PRO A 69 27.47 -10.23 -29.51
CA PRO A 69 28.54 -9.47 -30.16
C PRO A 69 29.26 -8.57 -29.15
N ALA A 70 30.59 -8.49 -29.26
CA ALA A 70 31.37 -7.51 -28.54
C ALA A 70 31.15 -6.10 -29.13
N LEU A 71 30.82 -5.13 -28.28
CA LEU A 71 30.59 -3.75 -28.67
C LEU A 71 31.92 -3.04 -28.99
N ASN A 72 32.20 -2.83 -30.27
CA ASN A 72 33.35 -2.03 -30.67
C ASN A 72 33.08 -0.53 -30.47
N LEU A 73 33.60 0.03 -29.38
CA LEU A 73 33.40 1.45 -29.02
C LEU A 73 34.03 2.42 -30.03
N THR A 74 34.96 1.99 -30.87
CA THR A 74 35.63 2.88 -31.85
C THR A 74 34.88 2.97 -33.18
N THR A 75 34.23 1.89 -33.61
CA THR A 75 33.58 1.82 -34.93
C THR A 75 32.06 1.90 -34.85
N TYR A 76 31.44 1.35 -33.80
CA TYR A 76 29.99 1.31 -33.69
C TYR A 76 29.40 2.72 -33.68
N ALA A 77 28.42 2.96 -34.54
CA ALA A 77 27.78 4.27 -34.73
C ALA A 77 28.77 5.44 -34.94
N GLY A 78 29.91 5.20 -35.59
CA GLY A 78 30.95 6.22 -35.81
C GLY A 78 31.81 6.52 -34.57
N GLY A 79 31.78 5.63 -33.58
CA GLY A 79 32.48 5.73 -32.30
C GLY A 79 31.54 6.10 -31.16
N LEU A 80 31.56 5.36 -30.06
CA LEU A 80 30.80 5.59 -28.84
C LEU A 80 31.72 6.14 -27.74
N ALA A 81 31.51 7.40 -27.38
CA ALA A 81 32.19 8.03 -26.26
C ALA A 81 31.35 7.89 -24.98
N PRO A 82 31.81 7.18 -23.93
CA PRO A 82 31.12 7.10 -22.64
C PRO A 82 30.91 8.49 -22.04
N GLN A 83 29.75 8.71 -21.44
CA GLN A 83 29.38 10.03 -20.88
C GLN A 83 29.08 9.96 -19.39
N LYS A 84 28.04 9.20 -19.04
CA LYS A 84 27.47 9.24 -17.70
C LYS A 84 26.92 7.88 -17.32
N ARG A 85 27.32 7.40 -16.14
CA ARG A 85 26.67 6.32 -15.42
C ARG A 85 25.29 6.79 -14.94
N SER A 86 24.28 5.97 -15.20
CA SER A 86 22.87 6.21 -14.89
C SER A 86 22.23 4.89 -14.42
N GLY A 87 20.98 4.95 -13.99
CA GLY A 87 20.31 3.83 -13.34
C GLY A 87 20.38 3.97 -11.82
N GLY A 88 19.24 3.72 -11.15
CA GLY A 88 19.14 3.78 -9.70
C GLY A 88 19.93 2.66 -9.03
N PHE A 89 19.63 2.40 -7.75
CA PHE A 89 20.33 1.41 -6.95
C PHE A 89 20.24 -0.05 -7.47
N GLN A 90 19.44 -0.38 -8.50
CA GLN A 90 19.31 -1.76 -9.03
C GLN A 90 20.04 -2.04 -10.34
N SER A 91 20.13 -1.06 -11.26
CA SER A 91 20.57 -1.27 -12.65
C SER A 91 21.79 -0.42 -12.96
N ARG A 92 22.87 -1.04 -13.47
CA ARG A 92 24.04 -0.31 -13.99
C ARG A 92 23.79 0.04 -15.45
N SER A 93 23.64 1.33 -15.74
CA SER A 93 23.47 1.82 -17.11
C SER A 93 24.54 2.84 -17.46
N LEU A 94 25.00 2.83 -18.71
CA LEU A 94 26.00 3.77 -19.22
C LEU A 94 25.47 4.45 -20.48
N SER A 95 25.49 5.77 -20.50
CA SER A 95 25.14 6.55 -21.68
C SER A 95 26.38 6.86 -22.52
N PHE A 96 26.22 6.86 -23.84
CA PHE A 96 27.25 7.14 -24.83
C PHE A 96 26.78 8.25 -25.78
N ASN A 97 27.72 9.06 -26.26
CA ASN A 97 27.52 9.90 -27.43
C ASN A 97 28.11 9.20 -28.65
N ALA A 98 27.36 9.13 -29.75
CA ALA A 98 27.84 8.54 -30.99
C ALA A 98 28.55 9.59 -31.87
N GLY A 99 29.65 9.20 -32.53
CA GLY A 99 30.43 10.08 -33.40
C GLY A 99 29.69 10.52 -34.65
N ARG A 100 28.71 9.72 -35.12
CA ARG A 100 27.78 10.11 -36.20
C ARG A 100 26.60 10.99 -35.76
N GLY A 101 26.58 11.43 -34.49
CA GLY A 101 25.44 12.09 -33.86
C GLY A 101 24.46 11.10 -33.23
N GLY A 102 23.72 11.56 -32.20
CA GLY A 102 22.81 10.73 -31.40
C GLY A 102 23.44 10.23 -30.09
N ARG A 103 22.61 9.63 -29.24
CA ARG A 103 23.01 9.10 -27.93
C ARG A 103 22.51 7.67 -27.78
N PHE A 104 23.30 6.84 -27.13
CA PHE A 104 22.96 5.45 -26.83
C PHE A 104 23.00 5.22 -25.33
N GLN A 105 22.27 4.22 -24.86
CA GLN A 105 22.31 3.75 -23.49
C GLN A 105 22.51 2.25 -23.47
N PHE A 106 23.55 1.81 -22.77
CA PHE A 106 23.72 0.43 -22.36
C PHE A 106 23.03 0.21 -21.02
N ARG A 107 22.32 -0.91 -20.87
CA ARG A 107 21.76 -1.38 -19.61
C ARG A 107 22.22 -2.81 -19.34
N SER A 108 22.84 -3.05 -18.20
CA SER A 108 23.23 -4.40 -17.78
C SER A 108 22.01 -5.29 -17.63
N ILE A 109 22.13 -6.55 -18.09
CA ILE A 109 21.09 -7.58 -17.86
C ILE A 109 21.11 -8.00 -16.40
N ASP A 110 22.28 -8.37 -15.86
CA ASP A 110 22.39 -8.69 -14.44
C ASP A 110 22.29 -7.43 -13.59
N LYS A 111 21.44 -7.51 -12.58
CA LYS A 111 21.09 -6.40 -11.69
C LYS A 111 21.50 -6.74 -10.28
N ASP A 112 21.79 -5.70 -9.51
CA ASP A 112 22.12 -5.83 -8.10
C ASP A 112 21.12 -5.02 -7.26
N PRO A 113 19.92 -5.57 -7.00
CA PRO A 113 18.90 -4.86 -6.26
C PRO A 113 19.21 -4.71 -4.77
N ALA A 114 20.30 -5.32 -4.27
CA ALA A 114 20.66 -5.27 -2.85
C ALA A 114 20.82 -3.83 -2.35
N ALA A 115 21.30 -2.92 -3.19
CA ALA A 115 21.50 -1.52 -2.80
C ALA A 115 20.19 -0.72 -2.62
N ILE A 116 19.03 -1.23 -3.05
CA ILE A 116 17.71 -0.63 -2.70
C ILE A 116 17.33 -0.91 -1.25
N LEU A 117 17.81 -2.02 -0.69
CA LEU A 117 17.43 -2.38 0.67
C LEU A 117 18.03 -1.36 1.65
N PRO A 118 17.36 -1.10 2.79
CA PRO A 118 17.96 -0.37 3.90
C PRO A 118 19.37 -0.88 4.18
N GLU A 119 20.31 0.00 4.55
CA GLU A 119 21.74 -0.34 4.73
C GLU A 119 21.94 -1.60 5.59
N ASP A 120 21.16 -1.74 6.65
CA ASP A 120 21.18 -2.91 7.55
C ASP A 120 20.81 -4.23 6.85
N LEU A 121 20.01 -4.21 5.78
CA LEU A 121 19.54 -5.37 5.01
C LEU A 121 20.48 -5.74 3.85
N GLN A 122 21.40 -4.87 3.43
CA GLN A 122 22.24 -5.10 2.24
C GLN A 122 23.28 -6.21 2.44
N ALA A 123 23.78 -6.37 3.66
CA ALA A 123 24.78 -7.40 4.01
C ALA A 123 24.16 -8.69 4.59
N THR A 124 22.91 -8.99 4.22
CA THR A 124 22.11 -10.06 4.84
C THR A 124 21.67 -11.10 3.81
N PRO A 125 21.33 -12.34 4.20
CA PRO A 125 20.73 -13.30 3.27
C PRO A 125 19.40 -12.84 2.65
N VAL A 126 18.74 -11.82 3.20
CA VAL A 126 17.62 -11.16 2.51
C VAL A 126 18.09 -10.43 1.26
N ALA A 127 19.29 -9.84 1.23
CA ALA A 127 19.86 -9.31 0.00
C ALA A 127 20.07 -10.42 -1.04
N ASP A 128 20.53 -11.60 -0.62
CA ASP A 128 20.65 -12.77 -1.50
C ASP A 128 19.29 -13.25 -2.01
N ILE A 129 18.26 -13.25 -1.15
CA ILE A 129 16.88 -13.59 -1.55
C ILE A 129 16.35 -12.55 -2.54
N VAL A 130 16.48 -11.25 -2.26
CA VAL A 130 16.00 -10.17 -3.13
C VAL A 130 16.75 -10.19 -4.46
N ARG A 131 18.06 -10.41 -4.45
CA ARG A 131 18.85 -10.62 -5.66
C ARG A 131 18.38 -11.87 -6.40
N ASP A 132 18.18 -12.99 -5.72
CA ASP A 132 17.66 -14.23 -6.32
C ASP A 132 16.30 -14.02 -7.00
N GLN A 133 15.43 -13.18 -6.41
CA GLN A 133 14.14 -12.84 -7.01
C GLN A 133 14.26 -12.01 -8.30
N THR A 134 15.43 -11.46 -8.65
CA THR A 134 15.71 -10.94 -10.01
C THR A 134 15.49 -12.02 -11.08
N SER A 135 15.71 -13.30 -10.73
CA SER A 135 15.50 -14.41 -11.67
C SER A 135 14.04 -14.59 -12.09
N SER A 136 13.08 -13.94 -11.41
CA SER A 136 11.66 -13.86 -11.81
C SER A 136 11.43 -13.05 -13.08
N ALA A 137 12.33 -12.12 -13.42
CA ALA A 137 12.29 -11.38 -14.68
C ALA A 137 12.99 -12.18 -15.80
N HIS A 138 12.47 -12.08 -17.02
CA HIS A 138 13.07 -12.77 -18.18
C HIS A 138 14.32 -12.00 -18.64
N PRO A 139 15.54 -12.59 -18.59
CA PRO A 139 16.80 -11.85 -18.79
C PRO A 139 16.91 -11.16 -20.16
N TYR A 140 16.24 -11.72 -21.16
CA TYR A 140 16.25 -11.24 -22.55
C TYR A 140 14.87 -10.76 -23.03
N GLY A 141 13.91 -10.56 -22.13
CA GLY A 141 12.51 -10.27 -22.49
C GLY A 141 12.36 -8.98 -23.31
N ALA A 142 13.18 -7.97 -23.00
CA ALA A 142 13.22 -6.70 -23.71
C ALA A 142 13.50 -6.82 -25.22
N LEU A 143 14.21 -7.86 -25.68
CA LEU A 143 14.53 -8.06 -27.11
C LEU A 143 13.30 -8.45 -27.94
N VAL A 144 12.29 -9.05 -27.30
CA VAL A 144 11.05 -9.50 -27.93
C VAL A 144 10.10 -8.33 -28.17
N VAL A 145 10.06 -7.36 -27.24
CA VAL A 145 9.05 -6.30 -27.18
C VAL A 145 9.00 -5.38 -28.41
N PRO A 146 10.12 -4.96 -29.05
CA PRO A 146 10.08 -4.07 -30.21
C PRO A 146 9.25 -4.61 -31.37
N ALA A 147 9.37 -5.90 -31.68
CA ALA A 147 8.60 -6.52 -32.77
C ALA A 147 7.09 -6.50 -32.46
N LEU A 148 6.72 -6.78 -31.20
CA LEU A 148 5.33 -6.71 -30.74
C LEU A 148 4.81 -5.27 -30.78
N ALA A 149 5.60 -4.30 -30.31
CA ALA A 149 5.25 -2.88 -30.28
C ALA A 149 5.05 -2.32 -31.69
N GLY A 150 5.95 -2.64 -32.63
CA GLY A 150 5.85 -2.26 -34.03
C GLY A 150 4.57 -2.77 -34.69
N ALA A 151 4.17 -4.02 -34.42
CA ALA A 151 2.96 -4.61 -35.00
C ALA A 151 1.67 -3.88 -34.58
N VAL A 152 1.65 -3.28 -33.39
CA VAL A 152 0.49 -2.51 -32.87
C VAL A 152 0.64 -0.99 -33.01
N GLY A 153 1.77 -0.53 -33.57
CA GLY A 153 2.06 0.88 -33.82
C GLY A 153 2.34 1.69 -32.54
N VAL A 154 2.95 1.07 -31.54
CA VAL A 154 3.46 1.74 -30.34
C VAL A 154 4.90 2.17 -30.61
N LEU A 155 5.27 3.42 -30.33
CA LEU A 155 6.67 3.86 -30.47
C LEU A 155 7.55 3.05 -29.50
N HIS A 156 8.75 2.66 -29.94
CA HIS A 156 9.63 1.82 -29.13
C HIS A 156 11.09 2.03 -29.55
N THR A 157 12.01 1.86 -28.60
CA THR A 157 13.43 1.63 -28.89
C THR A 157 13.64 0.20 -29.42
N THR A 158 14.82 -0.06 -29.96
CA THR A 158 15.23 -1.41 -30.41
C THR A 158 16.50 -1.80 -29.66
N PRO A 159 16.39 -2.44 -28.48
CA PRO A 159 17.55 -2.95 -27.76
C PRO A 159 18.26 -4.05 -28.53
N GLU A 160 19.58 -3.97 -28.56
CA GLU A 160 20.48 -4.97 -29.11
C GLU A 160 21.31 -5.59 -28.01
N LEU A 161 21.40 -6.91 -27.99
CA LEU A 161 22.23 -7.63 -27.03
C LEU A 161 23.71 -7.44 -27.38
N VAL A 162 24.51 -6.97 -26.44
CA VAL A 162 25.96 -6.75 -26.63
C VAL A 162 26.74 -7.12 -25.36
N VAL A 163 28.04 -7.35 -25.52
CA VAL A 163 29.02 -7.41 -24.42
C VAL A 163 29.95 -6.21 -24.55
N ILE A 164 30.14 -5.44 -23.49
CA ILE A 164 31.16 -4.37 -23.47
C ILE A 164 32.53 -5.04 -23.31
N PRO A 165 33.46 -4.93 -24.28
CA PRO A 165 34.80 -5.47 -24.13
C PRO A 165 35.59 -4.68 -23.10
N ASP A 166 36.69 -5.25 -22.62
CA ASP A 166 37.63 -4.56 -21.76
C ASP A 166 38.47 -3.53 -22.57
N ASP A 167 37.88 -2.35 -22.81
CA ASP A 167 38.41 -1.32 -23.70
C ASP A 167 38.89 -0.08 -22.91
N PRO A 168 40.14 0.40 -23.09
CA PRO A 168 40.62 1.64 -22.49
C PRO A 168 39.74 2.87 -22.73
N ALA A 169 38.96 2.92 -23.83
CA ALA A 169 38.02 3.99 -24.14
C ALA A 169 36.92 4.16 -23.09
N LEU A 170 36.67 3.14 -22.25
CA LEU A 170 35.75 3.23 -21.11
C LEU A 170 36.24 4.19 -20.01
N GLY A 171 37.55 4.46 -19.93
CA GLY A 171 38.14 5.33 -18.93
C GLY A 171 37.72 4.93 -17.51
N GLN A 172 37.17 5.87 -16.74
CA GLN A 172 36.70 5.65 -15.37
C GLN A 172 35.55 4.64 -15.23
N PHE A 173 34.85 4.31 -16.33
CA PHE A 173 33.73 3.37 -16.32
C PHE A 173 34.18 1.92 -16.55
N ARG A 174 35.47 1.69 -16.82
CA ARG A 174 36.02 0.37 -17.16
C ARG A 174 35.75 -0.66 -16.05
N ASP A 175 35.99 -0.30 -14.79
CA ASP A 175 35.81 -1.20 -13.63
C ASP A 175 34.36 -1.68 -13.45
N ASP A 176 33.38 -0.87 -13.86
CA ASP A 176 31.96 -1.18 -13.69
C ASP A 176 31.37 -1.97 -14.88
N PHE A 177 31.92 -1.80 -16.08
CA PHE A 177 31.27 -2.20 -17.34
C PHE A 177 32.11 -3.13 -18.24
N ALA A 178 33.42 -3.27 -18.03
CA ALA A 178 34.23 -4.21 -18.80
C ALA A 178 33.73 -5.65 -18.60
N GLY A 179 33.47 -6.36 -19.71
CA GLY A 179 32.91 -7.72 -19.73
C GLY A 179 31.41 -7.80 -19.42
N ALA A 180 30.73 -6.67 -19.18
CA ALA A 180 29.31 -6.69 -18.86
C ALA A 180 28.46 -7.02 -20.10
N MET A 181 27.54 -7.97 -19.96
CA MET A 181 26.49 -8.24 -20.94
C MET A 181 25.27 -7.35 -20.65
N GLY A 182 24.71 -6.76 -21.69
CA GLY A 182 23.55 -5.91 -21.57
C GLY A 182 22.89 -5.60 -22.90
N THR A 183 21.90 -4.72 -22.85
CA THR A 183 21.24 -4.21 -24.05
C THR A 183 21.73 -2.81 -24.37
N LEU A 184 22.10 -2.55 -25.61
CA LEU A 184 22.38 -1.23 -26.16
C LEU A 184 21.18 -0.74 -26.96
N GLU A 185 20.70 0.45 -26.67
CA GLU A 185 19.59 1.08 -27.40
C GLU A 185 19.79 2.59 -27.54
N GLU A 186 19.03 3.22 -28.45
CA GLU A 186 19.00 4.68 -28.54
C GLU A 186 18.51 5.31 -27.23
N PHE A 187 19.20 6.35 -26.77
CA PHE A 187 18.84 7.05 -25.55
C PHE A 187 17.82 8.14 -25.85
N VAL A 188 16.56 7.88 -25.49
CA VAL A 188 15.40 8.75 -25.76
C VAL A 188 15.35 9.94 -24.77
N VAL A 189 16.09 11.00 -25.08
CA VAL A 189 16.13 12.25 -24.31
C VAL A 189 15.95 13.46 -25.21
N HIS A 190 15.52 14.59 -24.64
CA HIS A 190 15.63 15.88 -25.31
C HIS A 190 17.11 16.16 -25.63
N GLY A 191 17.43 16.31 -26.91
CA GLY A 191 18.76 16.72 -27.34
C GLY A 191 18.94 18.24 -27.22
N PRO A 192 20.18 18.77 -27.21
CA PRO A 192 20.42 20.19 -27.48
C PRO A 192 19.76 20.65 -28.80
N ALA A 193 19.58 21.95 -28.99
CA ALA A 193 19.10 22.46 -30.27
C ALA A 193 19.97 21.94 -31.43
N ASN A 194 19.33 21.52 -32.54
CA ASN A 194 19.96 20.97 -33.75
C ASN A 194 20.62 19.58 -33.64
N THR A 195 20.37 18.80 -32.58
CA THR A 195 20.68 17.34 -32.62
C THR A 195 19.46 16.54 -33.09
N PRO A 196 19.62 15.56 -34.00
CA PRO A 196 18.52 14.66 -34.37
C PRO A 196 17.96 13.96 -33.13
N GLY A 197 16.67 14.12 -32.85
CA GLY A 197 16.01 13.40 -31.77
C GLY A 197 15.65 11.96 -32.15
N PHE A 198 15.02 11.23 -31.23
CA PHE A 198 14.61 9.84 -31.45
C PHE A 198 13.58 9.76 -32.59
N GLY A 199 13.78 8.87 -33.56
CA GLY A 199 12.81 8.61 -34.63
C GLY A 199 12.42 9.82 -35.49
N GLY A 200 13.24 10.87 -35.52
CA GLY A 200 12.95 12.14 -36.22
C GLY A 200 12.02 13.10 -35.45
N PHE A 201 11.78 12.86 -34.16
CA PHE A 201 11.05 13.78 -33.29
C PHE A 201 11.99 14.80 -32.65
N ASP A 202 11.72 16.09 -32.87
CA ASP A 202 12.60 17.17 -32.39
C ASP A 202 12.32 17.60 -30.94
N HIS A 203 11.17 17.18 -30.38
CA HIS A 203 10.77 17.53 -29.01
C HIS A 203 10.26 16.30 -28.26
N ILE A 204 10.97 15.97 -27.18
CA ILE A 204 10.70 14.81 -26.32
C ILE A 204 10.74 15.28 -24.87
N LEU A 205 9.70 14.93 -24.10
CA LEU A 205 9.59 15.25 -22.68
C LEU A 205 9.52 13.99 -21.81
N SER A 206 9.98 14.08 -20.57
CA SER A 206 9.62 13.15 -19.51
C SER A 206 8.16 13.30 -19.10
N SER A 207 7.62 12.32 -18.36
CA SER A 207 6.24 12.40 -17.86
C SER A 207 6.02 13.59 -16.92
N TYR A 208 7.00 13.93 -16.08
CA TYR A 208 6.93 15.06 -15.17
C TYR A 208 6.85 16.38 -15.95
N GLU A 209 7.78 16.61 -16.88
CA GLU A 209 7.78 17.80 -17.73
C GLU A 209 6.51 17.91 -18.57
N LEU A 210 5.98 16.79 -19.07
CA LEU A 210 4.73 16.81 -19.83
C LEU A 210 3.54 17.21 -18.95
N VAL A 211 3.42 16.66 -17.74
CA VAL A 211 2.31 17.03 -16.84
C VAL A 211 2.36 18.52 -16.50
N ASP A 212 3.55 19.06 -16.24
CA ASP A 212 3.74 20.49 -16.00
C ASP A 212 3.39 21.33 -17.25
N LEU A 213 3.88 20.94 -18.43
CA LEU A 213 3.52 21.61 -19.69
C LEU A 213 2.01 21.61 -19.93
N LEU A 214 1.35 20.47 -19.67
CA LEU A 214 -0.09 20.36 -19.85
C LEU A 214 -0.79 21.36 -18.94
N ARG A 215 -0.43 21.47 -17.66
CA ARG A 215 -1.07 22.46 -16.77
C ARG A 215 -1.08 23.88 -17.32
N ASP A 216 -0.06 24.27 -18.07
CA ASP A 216 0.09 25.62 -18.61
C ASP A 216 -0.41 25.80 -20.05
N SER A 217 -0.91 24.76 -20.73
CA SER A 217 -1.24 24.82 -22.16
C SER A 217 -2.66 24.40 -22.51
N PHE A 218 -3.29 25.13 -23.44
CA PHE A 218 -4.58 24.76 -24.06
C PHE A 218 -4.44 24.11 -25.44
N ILE A 219 -3.23 24.08 -25.99
CA ILE A 219 -2.94 23.54 -27.33
C ILE A 219 -2.20 22.21 -27.29
N ASP A 220 -1.73 21.79 -26.11
CA ASP A 220 -1.08 20.51 -25.87
C ASP A 220 -2.03 19.49 -25.24
N ALA A 221 -2.07 18.30 -25.83
CA ALA A 221 -2.83 17.16 -25.30
C ALA A 221 -2.11 15.83 -25.55
N VAL A 222 -2.30 14.87 -24.66
CA VAL A 222 -1.83 13.49 -24.86
C VAL A 222 -2.73 12.77 -25.85
N ASP A 223 -2.14 12.00 -26.77
CA ASP A 223 -2.89 11.01 -27.53
C ASP A 223 -3.25 9.83 -26.63
N GLN A 224 -4.41 9.94 -25.96
CA GLN A 224 -4.89 8.93 -25.03
C GLN A 224 -5.08 7.56 -25.71
N LYS A 225 -5.42 7.52 -27.01
CA LYS A 225 -5.61 6.26 -27.75
C LYS A 225 -4.26 5.58 -28.03
N ALA A 226 -3.23 6.35 -28.36
CA ALA A 226 -1.87 5.81 -28.47
C ALA A 226 -1.35 5.32 -27.12
N PHE A 227 -1.61 6.05 -26.03
CA PHE A 227 -1.28 5.61 -24.68
C PHE A 227 -2.01 4.33 -24.29
N LEU A 228 -3.31 4.23 -24.57
CA LEU A 228 -4.06 3.00 -24.33
C LEU A 228 -3.47 1.78 -25.06
N LYS A 229 -3.02 1.93 -26.31
CA LYS A 229 -2.35 0.84 -27.05
C LYS A 229 -1.07 0.39 -26.36
N ALA A 230 -0.26 1.33 -25.88
CA ALA A 230 0.95 1.03 -25.13
C ALA A 230 0.63 0.28 -23.82
N ARG A 231 -0.39 0.73 -23.07
CA ARG A 231 -0.82 0.07 -21.83
C ARG A 231 -1.41 -1.32 -22.05
N ILE A 232 -2.13 -1.54 -23.16
CA ILE A 232 -2.61 -2.87 -23.56
C ILE A 232 -1.42 -3.80 -23.87
N LEU A 233 -0.36 -3.28 -24.52
CA LEU A 233 0.87 -4.04 -24.74
C LEU A 233 1.55 -4.39 -23.41
N ASP A 234 1.60 -3.48 -22.43
CA ASP A 234 2.13 -3.76 -21.09
C ASP A 234 1.38 -4.90 -20.40
N ILE A 235 0.05 -4.86 -20.44
CA ILE A 235 -0.80 -5.94 -19.94
C ILE A 235 -0.51 -7.24 -20.70
N PHE A 236 -0.34 -7.19 -22.02
CA PHE A 236 -0.04 -8.37 -22.84
C PHE A 236 1.23 -9.08 -22.40
N ILE A 237 2.29 -8.33 -22.15
CA ILE A 237 3.60 -8.87 -21.77
C ILE A 237 3.75 -9.07 -20.25
N SER A 238 2.72 -8.83 -19.44
CA SER A 238 2.79 -8.88 -17.96
C SER A 238 3.89 -7.99 -17.38
N ASP A 239 4.04 -6.78 -17.92
CA ASP A 239 4.99 -5.82 -17.38
C ASP A 239 4.28 -4.92 -16.36
N TRP A 240 4.57 -5.18 -15.09
CA TRP A 240 3.93 -4.57 -13.93
C TRP A 240 4.59 -3.25 -13.49
N ASP A 241 5.78 -2.91 -14.00
CA ASP A 241 6.57 -1.78 -13.51
C ASP A 241 6.52 -0.59 -14.47
N ARG A 242 5.46 0.22 -14.32
CA ARG A 242 5.08 1.25 -15.28
C ARG A 242 4.89 2.63 -14.65
N HIS A 243 5.84 3.01 -13.80
CA HIS A 243 5.90 4.31 -13.11
C HIS A 243 6.30 5.47 -14.04
N PHE A 244 6.28 6.70 -13.53
CA PHE A 244 6.45 7.93 -14.32
C PHE A 244 7.73 8.01 -15.17
N ASP A 245 8.86 7.51 -14.66
CA ASP A 245 10.15 7.54 -15.36
C ASP A 245 10.23 6.62 -16.58
N GLN A 246 9.32 5.63 -16.67
CA GLN A 246 9.29 4.62 -17.73
C GLN A 246 8.64 5.08 -19.03
N TRP A 247 8.45 6.40 -19.17
CA TRP A 247 7.83 6.99 -20.34
C TRP A 247 8.57 8.23 -20.79
N ARG A 248 8.63 8.40 -22.10
CA ARG A 248 8.91 9.66 -22.78
C ARG A 248 7.76 9.99 -23.71
N TRP A 249 7.70 11.24 -24.13
CA TRP A 249 6.57 11.75 -24.89
C TRP A 249 7.08 12.56 -26.07
N ALA A 250 6.77 12.13 -27.29
CA ALA A 250 7.14 12.81 -28.52
C ALA A 250 6.03 13.73 -29.00
N ARG A 251 6.38 14.97 -29.37
CA ARG A 251 5.42 15.95 -29.88
C ARG A 251 5.11 15.71 -31.35
N VAL A 252 3.83 15.76 -31.70
CA VAL A 252 3.32 15.74 -33.06
C VAL A 252 2.42 16.95 -33.28
N GLU A 253 2.76 17.81 -34.22
CA GLU A 253 1.91 18.95 -34.59
C GLU A 253 0.82 18.52 -35.58
N ARG A 254 -0.43 18.94 -35.31
CA ARG A 254 -1.57 18.77 -36.22
C ARG A 254 -2.48 19.99 -36.12
N ASN A 255 -2.66 20.71 -37.23
CA ASN A 255 -3.58 21.86 -37.34
C ASN A 255 -3.37 22.94 -36.25
N GLY A 256 -2.11 23.27 -35.94
CA GLY A 256 -1.77 24.26 -34.91
C GLY A 256 -1.99 23.81 -33.46
N ARG A 257 -2.26 22.51 -33.23
CA ARG A 257 -2.28 21.87 -31.91
C ARG A 257 -1.18 20.82 -31.82
N TYR A 258 -0.74 20.54 -30.59
CA TYR A 258 0.30 19.56 -30.30
C TYR A 258 -0.29 18.33 -29.63
N SER A 259 -0.01 17.17 -30.21
CA SER A 259 -0.41 15.86 -29.70
C SER A 259 0.84 15.12 -29.22
N TRP A 260 0.85 14.68 -27.97
CA TRP A 260 1.97 13.98 -27.35
C TRP A 260 1.77 12.46 -27.43
N GLN A 261 2.68 11.79 -28.12
CA GLN A 261 2.70 10.35 -28.32
C GLN A 261 3.60 9.67 -27.30
N PRO A 262 3.17 8.57 -26.67
CA PRO A 262 3.96 7.85 -25.68
C PRO A 262 5.10 7.05 -26.32
N ILE A 263 6.25 7.07 -25.67
CA ILE A 263 7.41 6.22 -25.93
C ILE A 263 7.71 5.49 -24.62
N PRO A 264 7.22 4.26 -24.44
CA PRO A 264 7.56 3.45 -23.29
C PRO A 264 9.05 3.12 -23.30
N LEU A 265 9.67 3.19 -22.13
CA LEU A 265 11.05 2.79 -21.88
C LEU A 265 11.07 1.55 -20.98
N ASP A 266 12.27 1.00 -20.76
CA ASP A 266 12.60 -0.07 -19.80
C ASP A 266 11.62 -1.25 -19.79
N ARG A 267 11.96 -2.29 -20.55
CA ARG A 267 11.16 -3.50 -20.71
C ARG A 267 11.76 -4.69 -19.96
N ASP A 268 12.39 -4.41 -18.83
CA ASP A 268 13.09 -5.39 -18.00
C ASP A 268 12.14 -6.33 -17.24
N GLN A 269 10.96 -5.85 -16.86
CA GLN A 269 9.92 -6.65 -16.21
C GLN A 269 9.00 -7.38 -17.20
N ALA A 270 9.28 -7.31 -18.50
CA ALA A 270 8.54 -8.04 -19.51
C ALA A 270 8.59 -9.55 -19.22
N PHE A 271 7.41 -10.17 -19.21
CA PHE A 271 7.17 -11.58 -18.96
C PHE A 271 7.51 -12.04 -17.53
N SER A 272 7.48 -11.15 -16.52
CA SER A 272 7.71 -11.50 -15.12
C SER A 272 6.98 -12.77 -14.66
N LYS A 273 7.64 -13.59 -13.85
CA LYS A 273 7.18 -14.92 -13.42
C LYS A 273 7.30 -15.10 -11.90
N PHE A 274 6.16 -15.22 -11.24
CA PHE A 274 6.07 -15.47 -9.80
C PHE A 274 5.55 -16.88 -9.54
N ASP A 275 6.46 -17.84 -9.34
CA ASP A 275 6.14 -19.22 -8.98
C ASP A 275 6.83 -19.63 -7.67
N GLY A 276 6.47 -20.80 -7.13
CA GLY A 276 6.94 -21.26 -5.81
C GLY A 276 6.12 -20.68 -4.65
N LEU A 277 6.31 -21.24 -3.46
CA LEU A 277 5.42 -20.96 -2.33
C LEU A 277 5.35 -19.48 -1.96
N LEU A 278 6.50 -18.83 -1.74
CA LEU A 278 6.54 -17.43 -1.27
C LEU A 278 6.21 -16.43 -2.37
N PRO A 279 6.77 -16.53 -3.60
CA PRO A 279 6.42 -15.59 -4.66
C PRO A 279 4.95 -15.69 -5.08
N SER A 280 4.34 -16.89 -5.08
CA SER A 280 2.91 -17.03 -5.37
C SER A 280 2.00 -16.43 -4.28
N ILE A 281 2.46 -16.37 -3.02
CA ILE A 281 1.78 -15.59 -1.96
C ILE A 281 1.99 -14.09 -2.19
N ALA A 282 3.20 -13.67 -2.57
CA ALA A 282 3.50 -12.27 -2.85
C ALA A 282 2.75 -11.73 -4.08
N GLU A 283 2.45 -12.59 -5.06
CA GLU A 283 1.61 -12.29 -6.23
C GLU A 283 0.11 -12.15 -5.88
N ASP A 284 -0.27 -12.32 -4.61
CA ASP A 284 -1.58 -11.89 -4.15
C ASP A 284 -1.59 -10.35 -4.04
N ARG A 285 -2.58 -9.73 -4.68
CA ARG A 285 -2.78 -8.27 -4.70
C ARG A 285 -2.87 -7.66 -3.30
N ASP A 286 -3.28 -8.46 -2.32
CA ASP A 286 -3.50 -8.04 -0.95
C ASP A 286 -2.21 -8.16 -0.10
N VAL A 287 -1.14 -8.75 -0.66
CA VAL A 287 0.22 -8.83 -0.10
C VAL A 287 1.16 -7.85 -0.79
N VAL A 288 1.40 -7.99 -2.11
CA VAL A 288 2.14 -7.01 -2.92
C VAL A 288 1.27 -6.59 -4.11
N PRO A 289 0.58 -5.43 -4.00
CA PRO A 289 -0.42 -5.00 -4.98
C PRO A 289 0.00 -5.02 -6.45
N GLN A 290 1.27 -4.72 -6.76
CA GLN A 290 1.74 -4.67 -8.15
C GLN A 290 2.20 -6.01 -8.73
N PHE A 291 2.43 -7.04 -7.92
CA PHE A 291 2.98 -8.30 -8.43
C PHE A 291 1.91 -9.11 -9.13
N GLU A 292 2.10 -9.32 -10.42
CA GLU A 292 1.27 -10.20 -11.24
C GLU A 292 2.07 -10.70 -12.44
N GLY A 293 2.20 -12.02 -12.56
CA GLY A 293 3.10 -12.66 -13.50
C GLY A 293 2.41 -13.14 -14.77
N ILE A 294 3.19 -13.75 -15.65
CA ILE A 294 2.71 -14.32 -16.93
C ILE A 294 2.07 -15.70 -16.77
N GLU A 295 2.32 -16.41 -15.67
CA GLU A 295 1.86 -17.80 -15.44
C GLU A 295 0.33 -17.90 -15.33
N LYS A 296 -0.32 -16.88 -14.76
CA LYS A 296 -1.77 -16.89 -14.57
C LYS A 296 -2.50 -16.73 -15.90
N LYS A 297 -3.35 -17.71 -16.24
CA LYS A 297 -4.26 -17.65 -17.40
C LYS A 297 -5.29 -16.51 -17.30
N ASN A 298 -5.68 -16.14 -16.09
CA ASN A 298 -6.61 -15.05 -15.82
C ASN A 298 -5.96 -14.09 -14.83
N PRO A 299 -5.08 -13.18 -15.30
CA PRO A 299 -4.36 -12.32 -14.40
C PRO A 299 -5.28 -11.28 -13.73
N ASP A 300 -4.89 -10.81 -12.55
CA ASP A 300 -5.48 -9.62 -11.94
C ASP A 300 -4.99 -8.36 -12.66
N ILE A 301 -5.87 -7.83 -13.52
CA ILE A 301 -5.59 -6.60 -14.28
C ILE A 301 -5.38 -5.40 -13.37
N TRP A 302 -5.97 -5.40 -12.17
CA TRP A 302 -5.73 -4.32 -11.21
C TRP A 302 -4.27 -4.33 -10.75
N SER A 303 -3.72 -5.49 -10.42
CA SER A 303 -2.32 -5.64 -10.00
C SER A 303 -1.33 -5.26 -11.10
N LEU A 304 -1.52 -5.79 -12.33
CA LEU A 304 -0.67 -5.44 -13.49
C LEU A 304 -0.64 -3.95 -13.81
N THR A 305 -1.69 -3.23 -13.46
CA THR A 305 -1.81 -1.79 -13.74
C THR A 305 -1.61 -0.93 -12.51
N PHE A 306 -1.27 -1.55 -11.36
CA PHE A 306 -1.15 -0.86 -10.10
C PHE A 306 -0.06 0.22 -10.15
N SER A 307 1.16 -0.11 -10.59
CA SER A 307 2.27 0.86 -10.63
C SER A 307 1.95 2.04 -11.56
N GLY A 308 1.38 1.77 -12.74
CA GLY A 308 1.03 2.82 -13.72
C GLY A 308 -0.26 3.59 -13.44
N ARG A 309 -1.00 3.25 -12.37
CA ARG A 309 -2.30 3.84 -12.04
C ARG A 309 -2.31 5.37 -11.99
N HIS A 310 -1.18 5.97 -11.66
CA HIS A 310 -1.05 7.42 -11.55
C HIS A 310 -1.11 8.10 -12.92
N LEU A 311 -0.29 7.65 -13.88
CA LEU A 311 -0.35 8.12 -15.27
C LEU A 311 -1.67 7.76 -15.94
N ASP A 312 -2.15 6.53 -15.73
CA ASP A 312 -3.38 6.02 -16.33
C ASP A 312 -4.58 6.91 -15.99
N ARG A 313 -4.62 7.47 -14.77
CA ARG A 313 -5.69 8.38 -14.33
C ARG A 313 -5.63 9.76 -14.97
N ILE A 314 -4.45 10.23 -15.34
CA ILE A 314 -4.25 11.52 -16.01
C ILE A 314 -4.53 11.37 -17.51
N PHE A 315 -4.04 10.29 -18.13
CA PHE A 315 -3.93 10.15 -19.58
C PHE A 315 -4.93 9.17 -20.22
N LEU A 316 -5.80 8.49 -19.46
CA LEU A 316 -6.88 7.65 -20.01
C LEU A 316 -8.28 8.07 -19.55
N ASN A 317 -8.41 9.24 -18.93
CA ASN A 317 -9.65 9.69 -18.31
C ASN A 317 -10.76 10.10 -19.31
N ALA A 318 -10.43 10.40 -20.57
CA ALA A 318 -11.42 10.80 -21.57
C ALA A 318 -12.02 9.62 -22.35
N LEU A 319 -11.35 8.47 -22.36
CA LEU A 319 -11.74 7.31 -23.16
C LEU A 319 -12.94 6.55 -22.57
N THR A 320 -13.77 6.00 -23.47
CA THR A 320 -14.98 5.25 -23.13
C THR A 320 -14.72 3.73 -23.09
N GLU A 321 -15.67 2.95 -22.56
CA GLU A 321 -15.56 1.48 -22.62
C GLU A 321 -15.42 0.97 -24.07
N GLU A 322 -16.06 1.66 -25.02
CA GLU A 322 -15.99 1.28 -26.43
C GLU A 322 -14.60 1.50 -27.01
N ASP A 323 -13.91 2.58 -26.63
CA ASP A 323 -12.52 2.80 -27.04
C ASP A 323 -11.59 1.66 -26.54
N PHE A 324 -11.81 1.18 -25.32
CA PHE A 324 -11.06 0.03 -24.78
C PHE A 324 -11.42 -1.29 -25.47
N ARG A 325 -12.70 -1.50 -25.77
CA ARG A 325 -13.17 -2.67 -26.51
C ARG A 325 -12.56 -2.71 -27.91
N GLU A 326 -12.60 -1.58 -28.62
CA GLU A 326 -12.00 -1.43 -29.94
C GLU A 326 -10.50 -1.65 -29.89
N ALA A 327 -9.79 -1.03 -28.93
CA ALA A 327 -8.35 -1.20 -28.79
C ALA A 327 -7.94 -2.65 -28.49
N GLY A 328 -8.69 -3.36 -27.63
CA GLY A 328 -8.45 -4.78 -27.36
C GLY A 328 -8.72 -5.69 -28.57
N ALA A 329 -9.76 -5.38 -29.36
CA ALA A 329 -10.06 -6.11 -30.59
C ALA A 329 -9.03 -5.86 -31.70
N ASP A 330 -8.60 -4.60 -31.88
CA ASP A 330 -7.53 -4.21 -32.81
C ASP A 330 -6.21 -4.88 -32.44
N PHE A 331 -5.86 -4.90 -31.16
CA PHE A 331 -4.67 -5.58 -30.65
C PHE A 331 -4.69 -7.07 -31.00
N ARG A 332 -5.79 -7.77 -30.68
CA ARG A 332 -5.94 -9.20 -31.01
C ARG A 332 -5.77 -9.46 -32.50
N ARG A 333 -6.31 -8.61 -33.36
CA ARG A 333 -6.23 -8.75 -34.83
C ARG A 333 -4.82 -8.56 -35.36
N LYS A 334 -4.08 -7.57 -34.86
CA LYS A 334 -2.73 -7.23 -35.33
C LYS A 334 -1.65 -8.16 -34.79
N MET A 335 -1.87 -8.73 -33.62
CA MET A 335 -0.94 -9.65 -32.96
C MET A 335 -1.08 -11.08 -33.52
N THR A 336 -0.76 -11.30 -34.80
CA THR A 336 -0.91 -12.62 -35.42
C THR A 336 0.04 -13.65 -34.82
N ASP A 337 -0.15 -14.92 -35.16
CA ASP A 337 0.77 -15.99 -34.74
C ASP A 337 2.19 -15.71 -35.25
N GLU A 338 2.32 -15.26 -36.51
CA GLU A 338 3.60 -14.93 -37.13
C GLU A 338 4.29 -13.76 -36.42
N VAL A 339 3.55 -12.73 -36.01
CA VAL A 339 4.11 -11.61 -35.24
C VAL A 339 4.69 -12.10 -33.91
N ILE A 340 3.95 -12.94 -33.20
CA ILE A 340 4.38 -13.49 -31.90
C ILE A 340 5.63 -14.38 -32.09
N GLU A 341 5.60 -15.28 -33.07
CA GLU A 341 6.73 -16.18 -33.36
C GLU A 341 7.98 -15.41 -33.77
N GLN A 342 7.86 -14.43 -34.67
CA GLN A 342 8.99 -13.59 -35.08
C GLN A 342 9.54 -12.74 -33.93
N ALA A 343 8.67 -12.25 -33.04
CA ALA A 343 9.09 -11.52 -31.86
C ALA A 343 9.88 -12.42 -30.91
N VAL A 344 9.37 -13.61 -30.59
CA VAL A 344 10.02 -14.55 -29.65
C VAL A 344 11.33 -15.09 -30.24
N ARG A 345 11.44 -15.24 -31.56
CA ARG A 345 12.70 -15.60 -32.24
C ARG A 345 13.81 -14.55 -32.17
N ARG A 346 13.54 -13.36 -31.63
CA ARG A 346 14.59 -12.39 -31.28
C ARG A 346 15.35 -12.74 -30.02
N LEU A 347 14.85 -13.70 -29.23
CA LEU A 347 15.64 -14.31 -28.16
C LEU A 347 16.90 -14.97 -28.75
N PRO A 348 18.01 -15.00 -28.01
CA PRO A 348 19.16 -15.78 -28.42
C PRO A 348 18.76 -17.24 -28.68
N ALA A 349 19.33 -17.88 -29.72
CA ALA A 349 18.90 -19.20 -30.17
C ALA A 349 18.92 -20.26 -29.04
N ALA A 350 19.93 -20.22 -28.16
CA ALA A 350 20.03 -21.09 -27.00
C ALA A 350 18.86 -20.87 -26.00
N ILE A 351 18.40 -19.64 -25.83
CA ILE A 351 17.28 -19.30 -24.94
C ILE A 351 15.95 -19.68 -25.57
N TYR A 352 15.80 -19.50 -26.89
CA TYR A 352 14.60 -19.96 -27.60
C TYR A 352 14.39 -21.47 -27.42
N GLN A 353 15.47 -22.27 -27.45
CA GLN A 353 15.40 -23.71 -27.19
C GLN A 353 14.98 -24.05 -25.76
N VAL A 354 15.27 -23.19 -24.78
CA VAL A 354 14.92 -23.41 -23.37
C VAL A 354 13.43 -23.16 -23.12
N SER A 355 12.88 -22.05 -23.63
CA SER A 355 11.50 -21.64 -23.28
C SER A 355 10.74 -20.87 -24.36
N GLY A 356 11.26 -20.77 -25.58
CA GLY A 356 10.63 -20.02 -26.69
C GLY A 356 9.22 -20.50 -27.03
N GLU A 357 9.04 -21.81 -27.26
CA GLU A 357 7.72 -22.39 -27.58
C GLU A 357 6.71 -22.20 -26.44
N GLU A 358 7.17 -22.26 -25.19
CA GLU A 358 6.33 -22.03 -24.03
C GLU A 358 5.83 -20.58 -23.98
N LEU A 359 6.73 -19.63 -24.22
CA LEU A 359 6.42 -18.20 -24.26
C LEU A 359 5.46 -17.89 -25.41
N GLU A 360 5.68 -18.42 -26.61
CA GLU A 360 4.78 -18.25 -27.75
C GLU A 360 3.36 -18.72 -27.43
N ARG A 361 3.22 -19.92 -26.85
CA ARG A 361 1.92 -20.47 -26.44
C ARG A 361 1.22 -19.58 -25.42
N LYS A 362 1.95 -19.07 -24.42
CA LYS A 362 1.42 -18.13 -23.42
C LYS A 362 0.95 -16.84 -24.08
N LEU A 363 1.75 -16.24 -24.96
CA LEU A 363 1.41 -15.00 -25.67
C LEU A 363 0.19 -15.19 -26.59
N LYS A 364 0.10 -16.28 -27.36
CA LYS A 364 -1.07 -16.60 -28.17
C LYS A 364 -2.34 -16.70 -27.30
N SER A 365 -2.28 -17.40 -26.18
CA SER A 365 -3.42 -17.48 -25.24
C SER A 365 -3.81 -16.13 -24.65
N ARG A 366 -2.84 -15.26 -24.33
CA ARG A 366 -3.10 -13.93 -23.76
C ARG A 366 -3.69 -12.97 -24.76
N ARG A 367 -3.23 -13.02 -26.01
CA ARG A 367 -3.80 -12.26 -27.14
C ARG A 367 -5.28 -12.56 -27.27
N ASP A 368 -5.66 -13.83 -27.24
CA ASP A 368 -7.07 -14.23 -27.41
C ASP A 368 -7.95 -13.74 -26.26
N ALA A 369 -7.39 -13.59 -25.07
CA ALA A 369 -8.08 -13.00 -23.92
C ALA A 369 -8.04 -11.46 -23.89
N MET A 370 -7.28 -10.80 -24.77
CA MET A 370 -7.00 -9.36 -24.69
C MET A 370 -8.25 -8.46 -24.76
N PRO A 371 -9.25 -8.71 -25.62
CA PRO A 371 -10.48 -7.91 -25.62
C PRO A 371 -11.17 -7.86 -24.26
N ARG A 372 -11.12 -8.98 -23.51
CA ARG A 372 -11.68 -9.07 -22.16
C ARG A 372 -10.81 -8.33 -21.14
N TYR A 373 -9.49 -8.40 -21.26
CA TYR A 373 -8.57 -7.68 -20.36
C TYR A 373 -8.70 -6.16 -20.52
N ALA A 374 -8.83 -5.66 -21.75
CA ALA A 374 -9.03 -4.23 -22.00
C ALA A 374 -10.32 -3.70 -21.33
N VAL A 375 -11.44 -4.44 -21.40
CA VAL A 375 -12.68 -4.05 -20.72
C VAL A 375 -12.53 -4.11 -19.19
N LYS A 376 -11.82 -5.11 -18.64
CA LYS A 376 -11.52 -5.15 -17.20
C LYS A 376 -10.68 -3.95 -16.77
N TYR A 377 -9.69 -3.58 -17.56
CA TYR A 377 -8.83 -2.43 -17.31
C TYR A 377 -9.64 -1.13 -17.28
N TYR A 378 -10.52 -0.91 -18.25
CA TYR A 378 -11.47 0.21 -18.24
C TYR A 378 -12.29 0.26 -16.94
N ARG A 379 -12.85 -0.87 -16.50
CA ARG A 379 -13.67 -0.93 -15.28
C ARG A 379 -12.90 -0.61 -14.01
N ASN A 380 -11.58 -0.85 -13.98
CA ASN A 380 -10.74 -0.45 -12.85
C ASN A 380 -10.58 1.08 -12.80
N LEU A 381 -10.35 1.71 -13.96
CA LEU A 381 -10.19 3.17 -14.07
C LEU A 381 -11.52 3.93 -13.90
N ALA A 382 -12.62 3.39 -14.44
CA ALA A 382 -13.91 4.07 -14.48
C ALA A 382 -14.59 4.23 -13.11
N LYS A 383 -14.21 3.43 -12.11
CA LYS A 383 -14.82 3.49 -10.76
C LYS A 383 -14.69 4.86 -10.10
N ASN A 384 -13.51 5.49 -10.23
CA ASN A 384 -13.21 6.80 -9.65
C ASN A 384 -12.39 7.62 -10.66
N ILE A 385 -13.01 8.66 -11.22
CA ILE A 385 -12.41 9.46 -12.29
C ILE A 385 -11.82 10.75 -11.72
N GLU A 386 -10.63 11.08 -12.20
CA GLU A 386 -9.99 12.37 -11.98
C GLU A 386 -9.85 13.10 -13.31
N ILE A 387 -10.31 14.35 -13.33
CA ILE A 387 -10.19 15.27 -14.45
C ILE A 387 -9.36 16.43 -13.92
N ILE A 388 -8.23 16.68 -14.55
CA ILE A 388 -7.28 17.73 -14.15
C ILE A 388 -7.40 18.83 -15.20
N GLY A 389 -7.75 20.02 -14.72
CA GLY A 389 -7.80 21.26 -15.47
C GLY A 389 -6.39 21.83 -15.71
N ARG A 390 -6.33 23.14 -15.86
CA ARG A 390 -5.14 23.91 -16.23
C ARG A 390 -4.94 25.04 -15.22
N ASP A 391 -3.71 25.52 -15.04
CA ASP A 391 -3.43 26.71 -14.23
C ASP A 391 -3.79 28.00 -15.01
N ARG A 392 -4.99 28.02 -15.59
CA ARG A 392 -5.54 29.07 -16.46
C ARG A 392 -7.05 29.07 -16.35
N ASP A 393 -7.66 30.22 -16.65
CA ASP A 393 -9.11 30.40 -16.54
C ASP A 393 -9.90 29.39 -17.42
N GLU A 394 -10.64 28.50 -16.76
CA GLU A 394 -11.45 27.45 -17.36
C GLU A 394 -12.92 27.55 -16.97
N TYR A 395 -13.79 27.07 -17.87
CA TYR A 395 -15.22 26.93 -17.63
C TYR A 395 -15.57 25.45 -17.59
N LEU A 396 -15.94 24.96 -16.40
CA LEU A 396 -16.47 23.62 -16.16
C LEU A 396 -17.99 23.62 -16.31
N GLU A 397 -18.49 22.89 -17.30
CA GLU A 397 -19.89 22.55 -17.45
C GLU A 397 -20.16 21.12 -16.99
N VAL A 398 -21.12 20.96 -16.08
CA VAL A 398 -21.61 19.65 -15.65
C VAL A 398 -23.11 19.55 -15.87
N GLN A 399 -23.52 18.58 -16.68
CA GLN A 399 -24.94 18.29 -16.94
C GLN A 399 -25.31 16.92 -16.37
N ARG A 400 -26.16 16.93 -15.34
CA ARG A 400 -26.76 15.71 -14.81
C ARG A 400 -27.97 15.33 -15.67
N ARG A 401 -27.88 14.19 -16.32
CA ARG A 401 -28.87 13.66 -17.27
C ARG A 401 -29.69 12.53 -16.61
N GLU A 402 -30.71 12.06 -17.32
CA GLU A 402 -31.51 10.91 -16.91
C GLU A 402 -30.66 9.64 -16.75
N ASN A 403 -31.19 8.66 -16.00
CA ASN A 403 -30.54 7.37 -15.74
C ASN A 403 -29.15 7.50 -15.09
N GLY A 404 -28.97 8.51 -14.23
CA GLY A 404 -27.73 8.71 -13.48
C GLY A 404 -26.51 9.12 -14.31
N ARG A 405 -26.70 9.48 -15.59
CA ARG A 405 -25.60 9.93 -16.45
C ARG A 405 -25.14 11.34 -16.07
N VAL A 406 -23.84 11.59 -16.15
CA VAL A 406 -23.25 12.90 -15.91
C VAL A 406 -22.32 13.22 -17.07
N GLU A 407 -22.61 14.32 -17.78
CA GLU A 407 -21.70 14.86 -18.77
C GLU A 407 -20.81 15.93 -18.12
N ILE A 408 -19.51 15.81 -18.36
CA ILE A 408 -18.51 16.81 -17.98
C ILE A 408 -17.92 17.39 -19.25
N ALA A 409 -17.85 18.71 -19.35
CA ALA A 409 -17.12 19.42 -20.38
C ALA A 409 -16.30 20.57 -19.78
N LEU A 410 -15.03 20.69 -20.16
CA LEU A 410 -14.15 21.81 -19.81
C LEU A 410 -13.89 22.65 -21.06
N TYR A 411 -13.97 23.97 -20.91
CA TYR A 411 -13.70 24.95 -21.97
C TYR A 411 -12.69 25.97 -21.45
N ARG A 412 -12.07 26.73 -22.35
CA ARG A 412 -11.43 27.99 -21.97
C ARG A 412 -12.50 28.96 -21.49
N ARG A 413 -12.20 29.75 -20.46
CA ARG A 413 -13.07 30.82 -20.00
C ARG A 413 -12.72 32.11 -20.73
N ASP A 414 -13.71 32.73 -21.34
CA ASP A 414 -13.55 34.04 -21.97
C ASP A 414 -13.40 35.12 -20.88
N ALA A 415 -12.29 35.87 -20.92
CA ALA A 415 -11.96 36.85 -19.88
C ALA A 415 -12.93 38.06 -19.82
N GLN A 416 -13.66 38.36 -20.90
CA GLN A 416 -14.55 39.53 -20.98
C GLN A 416 -15.98 39.19 -20.55
N THR A 417 -16.49 38.06 -21.02
CA THR A 417 -17.86 37.61 -20.80
C THR A 417 -17.99 36.64 -19.64
N GLY A 418 -16.88 36.02 -19.21
CA GLY A 418 -16.87 34.91 -18.25
C GLY A 418 -17.53 33.63 -18.79
N GLY A 419 -17.80 33.57 -20.09
CA GLY A 419 -18.46 32.46 -20.79
C GLY A 419 -17.49 31.41 -21.34
N LYS A 420 -18.02 30.47 -22.13
CA LYS A 420 -17.25 29.42 -22.79
C LYS A 420 -16.58 29.96 -24.06
N GLU A 421 -15.29 29.72 -24.24
CA GLU A 421 -14.54 30.15 -25.42
C GLU A 421 -14.06 28.95 -26.27
N GLY A 422 -14.55 28.85 -27.50
CA GLY A 422 -14.15 27.82 -28.47
C GLY A 422 -14.66 26.41 -28.15
N ASP A 423 -13.99 25.41 -28.73
CA ASP A 423 -14.31 23.99 -28.52
C ASP A 423 -13.88 23.50 -27.12
N PRO A 424 -14.58 22.48 -26.56
CA PRO A 424 -14.20 21.92 -25.27
C PRO A 424 -12.81 21.28 -25.33
N LEU A 425 -12.00 21.57 -24.31
CA LEU A 425 -10.70 20.95 -24.05
C LEU A 425 -10.87 19.49 -23.60
N TYR A 426 -11.98 19.18 -22.94
CA TYR A 426 -12.35 17.86 -22.47
C TYR A 426 -13.87 17.70 -22.57
N ARG A 427 -14.36 16.52 -22.97
CA ARG A 427 -15.78 16.16 -22.88
C ARG A 427 -15.95 14.65 -22.70
N ARG A 428 -16.74 14.24 -21.70
CA ARG A 428 -17.12 12.82 -21.51
C ARG A 428 -18.47 12.69 -20.81
N ILE A 429 -19.23 11.65 -21.18
CA ILE A 429 -20.44 11.22 -20.48
C ILE A 429 -20.12 9.98 -19.64
N PHE A 430 -20.35 10.08 -18.34
CA PHE A 430 -20.17 9.01 -17.35
C PHE A 430 -21.50 8.36 -16.99
N LYS A 431 -21.48 7.05 -16.74
CA LYS A 431 -22.66 6.27 -16.33
C LYS A 431 -22.56 5.87 -14.85
N SER A 432 -23.68 5.87 -14.15
CA SER A 432 -23.68 5.58 -12.70
C SER A 432 -23.44 4.12 -12.34
N GLU A 433 -23.60 3.22 -13.32
CA GLU A 433 -23.35 1.79 -13.21
C GLU A 433 -21.86 1.45 -13.22
N GLU A 434 -21.03 2.33 -13.80
CA GLU A 434 -19.58 2.15 -13.94
C GLU A 434 -18.77 3.11 -13.05
N THR A 435 -19.28 4.33 -12.80
CA THR A 435 -18.57 5.41 -12.08
C THR A 435 -19.25 5.75 -10.76
N GLY A 436 -18.52 5.62 -9.66
CA GLY A 436 -18.99 5.98 -8.32
C GLY A 436 -18.72 7.44 -7.94
N GLU A 437 -17.60 8.00 -8.40
CA GLU A 437 -17.16 9.36 -8.06
C GLU A 437 -16.41 10.01 -9.24
N ILE A 438 -16.71 11.29 -9.50
CA ILE A 438 -15.97 12.16 -10.42
C ILE A 438 -15.35 13.28 -9.59
N ARG A 439 -14.04 13.49 -9.76
CA ARG A 439 -13.28 14.58 -9.15
C ARG A 439 -12.73 15.46 -10.27
N VAL A 440 -13.07 16.74 -10.25
CA VAL A 440 -12.57 17.74 -11.20
C VAL A 440 -11.69 18.72 -10.43
N TYR A 441 -10.43 18.84 -10.81
CA TYR A 441 -9.48 19.80 -10.26
C TYR A 441 -9.36 20.97 -11.23
N LEU A 442 -9.69 22.19 -10.80
CA LEU A 442 -9.64 23.40 -11.62
C LEU A 442 -8.28 24.12 -11.53
N LEU A 443 -7.48 23.81 -10.50
CA LEU A 443 -6.12 24.34 -10.31
C LEU A 443 -6.12 25.87 -10.10
N GLY A 444 -5.12 26.60 -10.61
CA GLY A 444 -4.86 28.00 -10.27
C GLY A 444 -5.56 29.08 -11.10
N GLY A 445 -6.38 28.72 -12.09
CA GLY A 445 -7.11 29.68 -12.92
C GLY A 445 -8.19 30.45 -12.15
N ASN A 446 -8.72 31.54 -12.73
CA ASN A 446 -9.97 32.11 -12.24
C ASN A 446 -11.12 31.35 -12.89
N ASP A 447 -11.59 30.30 -12.25
CA ASP A 447 -12.42 29.29 -12.90
C ASP A 447 -13.92 29.51 -12.69
N LYS A 448 -14.72 28.90 -13.55
CA LYS A 448 -16.18 28.90 -13.41
C LYS A 448 -16.74 27.49 -13.51
N ALA A 449 -17.40 27.02 -12.46
CA ALA A 449 -18.12 25.75 -12.47
C ALA A 449 -19.62 25.95 -12.51
N ALA A 450 -20.29 25.41 -13.53
CA ALA A 450 -21.74 25.43 -13.69
C ALA A 450 -22.27 24.00 -13.72
N VAL A 451 -22.96 23.60 -12.64
CA VAL A 451 -23.59 22.28 -12.48
C VAL A 451 -25.10 22.44 -12.62
N SER A 452 -25.71 21.64 -13.50
CA SER A 452 -27.15 21.71 -13.81
C SER A 452 -27.76 20.32 -13.98
N GLY A 453 -29.09 20.26 -14.00
CA GLY A 453 -29.87 19.04 -14.25
C GLY A 453 -30.67 18.54 -13.06
N ASN A 454 -31.83 17.93 -13.34
CA ASN A 454 -32.82 17.58 -12.32
C ASN A 454 -33.03 16.06 -12.24
N THR A 455 -32.15 15.34 -11.55
CA THR A 455 -32.25 13.88 -11.37
C THR A 455 -32.09 13.50 -9.89
N GLY A 456 -32.90 12.57 -9.38
CA GLY A 456 -32.81 12.15 -7.97
C GLY A 456 -31.57 11.30 -7.65
N ARG A 457 -31.04 10.56 -8.63
CA ARG A 457 -29.89 9.66 -8.49
C ARG A 457 -28.82 10.04 -9.51
N SER A 458 -27.63 10.39 -9.03
CA SER A 458 -26.53 10.85 -9.89
C SER A 458 -25.17 10.53 -9.25
N ILE A 459 -24.13 10.52 -10.07
CA ILE A 459 -22.75 10.27 -9.65
C ILE A 459 -22.30 11.35 -8.67
N LYS A 460 -21.54 10.97 -7.63
CA LYS A 460 -20.96 11.91 -6.69
C LYS A 460 -19.93 12.78 -7.42
N LEU A 461 -20.13 14.10 -7.37
CA LEU A 461 -19.26 15.08 -7.99
C LEU A 461 -18.45 15.81 -6.92
N ARG A 462 -17.16 15.96 -7.15
CA ARG A 462 -16.30 16.88 -6.42
C ARG A 462 -15.69 17.86 -7.40
N VAL A 463 -15.84 19.15 -7.14
CA VAL A 463 -15.09 20.20 -7.84
C VAL A 463 -14.13 20.82 -6.83
N ILE A 464 -12.86 20.81 -7.19
CA ILE A 464 -11.75 21.25 -6.36
C ILE A 464 -11.12 22.45 -7.04
N GLY A 465 -11.36 23.64 -6.51
CA GLY A 465 -10.72 24.89 -6.92
C GLY A 465 -9.28 24.98 -6.41
N GLY A 466 -8.63 26.09 -6.72
CA GLY A 466 -7.28 26.40 -6.24
C GLY A 466 -7.17 27.84 -5.76
N PRO A 467 -6.00 28.50 -5.91
CA PRO A 467 -5.80 29.85 -5.38
C PRO A 467 -6.49 30.97 -6.19
N GLY A 468 -7.07 30.67 -7.35
CA GLY A 468 -7.70 31.67 -8.22
C GLY A 468 -9.07 32.16 -7.72
N ALA A 469 -9.60 33.18 -8.40
CA ALA A 469 -10.89 33.76 -8.07
C ALA A 469 -12.04 33.00 -8.77
N ASP A 470 -12.48 31.90 -8.16
CA ASP A 470 -13.44 30.98 -8.75
C ASP A 470 -14.92 31.40 -8.56
N GLU A 471 -15.79 30.96 -9.47
CA GLU A 471 -17.26 31.06 -9.36
C GLU A 471 -17.90 29.66 -9.43
N LEU A 472 -18.52 29.20 -8.34
CA LEU A 472 -19.02 27.81 -8.24
C LEU A 472 -20.54 27.75 -8.10
N HIS A 473 -21.23 27.38 -9.16
CA HIS A 473 -22.69 27.40 -9.24
C HIS A 473 -23.25 25.99 -9.44
N ASP A 474 -24.15 25.55 -8.56
CA ASP A 474 -24.91 24.31 -8.70
C ASP A 474 -26.41 24.58 -8.65
N GLU A 475 -27.09 24.41 -9.77
CA GLU A 475 -28.56 24.48 -9.90
C GLU A 475 -29.19 23.07 -10.05
N SER A 476 -28.42 22.02 -9.75
CA SER A 476 -28.82 20.64 -9.95
C SER A 476 -29.45 19.99 -8.71
N ARG A 477 -30.12 18.85 -8.95
CA ARG A 477 -30.42 17.87 -7.90
C ARG A 477 -29.39 16.76 -8.02
N GLY A 478 -28.39 16.75 -7.13
CA GLY A 478 -27.33 15.73 -7.14
C GLY A 478 -26.32 15.98 -6.03
N ARG A 479 -25.51 14.97 -5.69
CA ARG A 479 -24.53 15.09 -4.61
C ARG A 479 -23.27 15.77 -5.14
N THR A 480 -23.13 17.06 -4.85
CA THR A 480 -21.99 17.88 -5.25
C THR A 480 -21.21 18.35 -4.02
N PHE A 481 -19.89 18.30 -4.11
CA PHE A 481 -18.98 18.89 -3.13
C PHE A 481 -18.08 19.90 -3.81
N PHE A 482 -18.17 21.15 -3.38
CA PHE A 482 -17.25 22.21 -3.76
C PHE A 482 -16.18 22.36 -2.68
N TYR A 483 -14.92 22.39 -3.10
CA TYR A 483 -13.75 22.57 -2.24
C TYR A 483 -12.99 23.78 -2.77
N ASP A 484 -12.93 24.85 -1.98
CA ASP A 484 -12.25 26.07 -2.38
C ASP A 484 -11.93 26.96 -1.17
N VAL A 485 -11.25 28.08 -1.41
CA VAL A 485 -10.90 29.09 -0.40
C VAL A 485 -12.13 29.75 0.22
N GLU A 486 -11.99 30.21 1.45
CA GLU A 486 -13.07 30.95 2.11
C GLU A 486 -13.30 32.29 1.40
N GLY A 487 -14.56 32.61 1.08
CA GLY A 487 -14.93 33.83 0.35
C GLY A 487 -15.28 33.63 -1.13
N THR A 488 -15.06 32.44 -1.70
CA THR A 488 -15.47 32.10 -3.07
C THR A 488 -16.99 32.34 -3.27
N PRO A 489 -17.40 33.03 -4.35
CA PRO A 489 -18.80 33.09 -4.79
C PRO A 489 -19.38 31.70 -5.08
N VAL A 490 -20.35 31.26 -4.25
CA VAL A 490 -20.98 29.94 -4.40
C VAL A 490 -22.51 30.02 -4.41
N ALA A 491 -23.14 29.53 -5.49
CA ALA A 491 -24.56 29.24 -5.55
C ALA A 491 -24.79 27.74 -5.32
N ARG A 492 -25.55 27.36 -4.28
CA ARG A 492 -25.69 25.96 -3.85
C ARG A 492 -27.05 25.37 -4.22
N GLY A 493 -27.02 24.25 -4.94
CA GLY A 493 -28.18 23.38 -5.13
C GLY A 493 -28.56 22.63 -3.85
N LYS A 494 -29.71 21.95 -3.88
CA LYS A 494 -30.32 21.30 -2.69
C LYS A 494 -29.39 20.35 -1.93
N ASN A 495 -28.49 19.65 -2.63
CA ASN A 495 -27.59 18.63 -2.07
C ASN A 495 -26.11 18.99 -2.26
N THR A 496 -25.81 20.29 -2.29
CA THR A 496 -24.46 20.83 -2.50
C THR A 496 -23.82 21.20 -1.18
N ALA A 497 -22.64 20.65 -0.90
CA ALA A 497 -21.83 21.05 0.24
C ALA A 497 -20.61 21.84 -0.24
N PHE A 498 -20.35 22.98 0.40
CA PHE A 498 -19.10 23.72 0.25
C PHE A 498 -18.21 23.44 1.46
N LYS A 499 -16.94 23.14 1.20
CA LYS A 499 -15.94 22.89 2.23
C LYS A 499 -14.78 23.86 2.04
N SER A 500 -14.72 24.86 2.90
CA SER A 500 -13.54 25.73 3.02
C SER A 500 -12.41 24.99 3.75
N GLY A 501 -11.19 25.23 3.32
CA GLY A 501 -9.99 24.63 3.91
C GLY A 501 -8.81 24.82 2.98
N ARG A 502 -7.57 24.67 3.50
CA ARG A 502 -6.34 24.79 2.71
C ARG A 502 -6.55 24.07 1.37
N ALA A 503 -6.33 24.80 0.28
CA ALA A 503 -5.97 24.20 -0.98
C ALA A 503 -4.77 23.32 -0.65
N ASP A 504 -4.99 22.03 -0.37
CA ASP A 504 -3.91 21.06 -0.36
C ASP A 504 -3.34 21.17 -1.76
N SER A 505 -2.24 21.91 -1.89
CA SER A 505 -1.52 22.07 -3.14
C SER A 505 -1.16 20.66 -3.56
N LEU A 506 -1.80 20.17 -4.60
CA LEU A 506 -1.53 18.84 -5.14
C LEU A 506 -0.14 18.74 -5.79
N ILE A 507 0.73 19.76 -5.67
CA ILE A 507 1.97 19.77 -6.41
C ILE A 507 3.22 20.17 -5.60
N ASN A 508 3.88 19.16 -5.03
CA ASN A 508 5.32 18.97 -4.94
C ASN A 508 5.65 17.57 -5.49
N ALA A 509 6.85 17.35 -6.05
CA ALA A 509 7.19 16.15 -6.85
C ALA A 509 6.88 14.76 -6.22
N HIS A 510 6.71 14.67 -4.90
CA HIS A 510 6.22 13.47 -4.20
C HIS A 510 4.69 13.22 -4.33
N GLU A 511 3.93 14.05 -5.07
CA GLU A 511 2.47 13.99 -5.21
C GLU A 511 1.95 13.35 -6.50
N TYR A 512 2.80 13.11 -7.51
CA TYR A 512 2.33 12.41 -8.72
C TYR A 512 2.16 10.91 -8.50
N GLU A 513 2.94 10.31 -7.59
CA GLU A 513 2.86 8.88 -7.23
C GLU A 513 2.74 8.69 -5.70
N PRO A 514 1.66 9.17 -5.06
CA PRO A 514 1.50 9.03 -3.63
C PRO A 514 1.44 7.55 -3.23
N LEU A 515 2.25 7.19 -2.24
CA LEU A 515 2.26 5.84 -1.64
C LEU A 515 0.90 5.47 -1.04
N THR A 516 0.14 6.45 -0.56
CA THR A 516 -1.20 6.23 0.02
C THR A 516 -2.27 6.24 -1.06
N LEU A 517 -3.08 5.17 -1.10
CA LEU A 517 -4.28 5.12 -1.94
C LEU A 517 -5.32 6.15 -1.48
N SER A 518 -6.07 6.72 -2.42
CA SER A 518 -7.17 7.67 -2.16
C SER A 518 -8.57 7.10 -2.46
N TYR A 519 -8.63 5.80 -2.76
CA TYR A 519 -9.83 5.03 -3.09
C TYR A 519 -9.52 3.53 -3.04
N GLY A 520 -10.57 2.71 -3.08
CA GLY A 520 -10.43 1.26 -3.06
C GLY A 520 -10.18 0.71 -1.66
N SER A 521 -9.77 -0.54 -1.60
CA SER A 521 -9.55 -1.26 -0.35
C SER A 521 -8.51 -2.36 -0.50
N ILE A 522 -7.81 -2.67 0.58
CA ILE A 522 -6.85 -3.79 0.70
C ILE A 522 -7.26 -4.63 1.91
N VAL A 523 -7.17 -5.96 1.81
CA VAL A 523 -7.43 -6.91 2.89
C VAL A 523 -6.14 -7.60 3.31
N SER A 524 -5.53 -7.21 4.41
CA SER A 524 -4.29 -7.84 4.89
C SER A 524 -4.58 -8.94 5.91
N PRO A 525 -4.41 -10.24 5.57
CA PRO A 525 -4.51 -11.33 6.54
C PRO A 525 -3.28 -11.40 7.45
N PHE A 526 -3.43 -11.91 8.67
CA PHE A 526 -2.32 -12.13 9.60
C PHE A 526 -2.56 -13.35 10.51
N PRO A 527 -1.52 -14.18 10.78
CA PRO A 527 -1.59 -15.24 11.77
C PRO A 527 -1.31 -14.72 13.19
N VAL A 528 -1.76 -15.47 14.20
CA VAL A 528 -1.45 -15.22 15.62
C VAL A 528 -0.89 -16.50 16.25
N LEU A 529 0.23 -16.38 16.95
CA LEU A 529 0.88 -17.46 17.71
C LEU A 529 1.52 -16.89 18.99
N SER A 530 1.15 -17.38 20.17
CA SER A 530 1.76 -16.96 21.44
C SER A 530 1.72 -18.07 22.51
N PHE A 531 2.53 -17.94 23.57
CA PHE A 531 2.50 -18.84 24.73
C PHE A 531 2.60 -18.07 26.06
N ASN A 532 1.73 -18.34 27.02
CA ASN A 532 1.84 -17.75 28.36
C ASN A 532 1.39 -18.72 29.47
N PRO A 533 1.81 -18.52 30.73
CA PRO A 533 1.47 -19.42 31.83
C PRO A 533 -0.02 -19.64 32.07
N ASP A 534 -0.85 -18.63 31.78
CA ASP A 534 -2.26 -18.65 32.10
C ASP A 534 -3.11 -19.29 30.98
N ASP A 535 -2.76 -19.05 29.71
CA ASP A 535 -3.50 -19.52 28.52
C ASP A 535 -2.81 -20.67 27.76
N GLY A 536 -1.55 -20.99 28.09
CA GLY A 536 -0.72 -21.96 27.37
C GLY A 536 -0.45 -21.52 25.93
N LEU A 537 -0.42 -22.47 24.99
CA LEU A 537 -0.30 -22.18 23.56
C LEU A 537 -1.58 -21.50 23.05
N VAL A 538 -1.45 -20.39 22.34
CA VAL A 538 -2.54 -19.67 21.68
C VAL A 538 -2.27 -19.63 20.19
N VAL A 539 -3.27 -20.04 19.40
CA VAL A 539 -3.23 -20.00 17.93
C VAL A 539 -4.45 -19.25 17.43
N GLY A 540 -4.26 -18.38 16.44
CA GLY A 540 -5.34 -17.62 15.85
C GLY A 540 -5.02 -17.09 14.46
N ALA A 541 -6.00 -16.42 13.88
CA ALA A 541 -5.87 -15.73 12.60
C ALA A 541 -6.82 -14.52 12.57
N GLY A 542 -6.47 -13.55 11.73
CA GLY A 542 -7.28 -12.38 11.51
C GLY A 542 -7.06 -11.75 10.15
N ALA A 543 -7.82 -10.71 9.87
CA ALA A 543 -7.67 -9.90 8.67
C ALA A 543 -8.01 -8.43 8.96
N THR A 544 -7.27 -7.54 8.29
CA THR A 544 -7.49 -6.09 8.33
C THR A 544 -7.95 -5.60 6.95
N LEU A 545 -9.20 -5.18 6.84
CA LEU A 545 -9.74 -4.47 5.68
C LEU A 545 -9.48 -2.96 5.84
N THR A 546 -8.60 -2.41 5.02
CA THR A 546 -8.34 -0.97 4.95
C THR A 546 -9.06 -0.38 3.74
N TYR A 547 -9.94 0.60 3.98
CA TYR A 547 -10.65 1.36 2.94
C TYR A 547 -10.05 2.75 2.82
N TYR A 548 -9.79 3.17 1.58
CA TYR A 548 -9.18 4.47 1.28
C TYR A 548 -10.23 5.45 0.72
N GLY A 549 -10.00 6.74 0.93
CA GLY A 549 -10.94 7.78 0.51
C GLY A 549 -10.29 9.13 0.23
N PHE A 550 -11.02 9.97 -0.49
CA PHE A 550 -10.58 11.32 -0.87
C PHE A 550 -10.16 12.13 0.37
N ARG A 551 -8.89 12.59 0.39
CA ARG A 551 -8.26 13.34 1.49
C ARG A 551 -8.38 12.67 2.86
N LYS A 552 -8.42 11.34 2.91
CA LYS A 552 -8.37 10.56 4.16
C LYS A 552 -7.01 9.90 4.30
N LYS A 553 -6.15 10.47 5.15
CA LYS A 553 -4.81 9.93 5.44
C LYS A 553 -4.76 9.38 6.88
N PRO A 554 -4.14 8.20 7.10
CA PRO A 554 -3.61 7.27 6.10
C PRO A 554 -4.68 6.43 5.39
N HIS A 555 -5.92 6.38 5.91
CA HIS A 555 -7.05 5.66 5.34
C HIS A 555 -8.38 6.32 5.75
N ALA A 556 -9.49 5.95 5.10
CA ALA A 556 -10.83 6.41 5.47
C ALA A 556 -11.40 5.57 6.62
N SER A 557 -11.26 4.25 6.52
CA SER A 557 -11.59 3.32 7.60
C SER A 557 -10.68 2.10 7.59
N ARG A 558 -10.50 1.48 8.75
CA ARG A 558 -9.75 0.24 8.92
C ARG A 558 -10.54 -0.68 9.84
N LEU A 559 -10.90 -1.85 9.35
CA LEU A 559 -11.65 -2.87 10.08
C LEU A 559 -10.74 -4.07 10.30
N THR A 560 -10.50 -4.45 11.55
CA THR A 560 -9.70 -5.61 11.93
C THR A 560 -10.61 -6.61 12.64
N LEU A 561 -10.52 -7.86 12.24
CA LEU A 561 -11.20 -8.99 12.88
C LEU A 561 -10.16 -10.05 13.19
N GLY A 562 -10.12 -10.51 14.44
CA GLY A 562 -9.25 -11.57 14.92
C GLY A 562 -10.04 -12.65 15.66
N ALA A 563 -9.56 -13.89 15.58
CA ALA A 563 -10.07 -15.01 16.39
C ALA A 563 -8.91 -15.89 16.84
N ASN A 564 -8.92 -16.25 18.13
CA ASN A 564 -7.84 -16.97 18.81
C ASN A 564 -8.40 -18.10 19.68
N TYR A 565 -7.63 -19.18 19.79
CA TYR A 565 -7.92 -20.33 20.66
C TYR A 565 -6.75 -20.59 21.60
N ALA A 566 -7.02 -20.64 22.91
CA ALA A 566 -6.05 -20.96 23.95
C ALA A 566 -6.16 -22.44 24.35
N PHE A 567 -5.09 -23.21 24.16
CA PHE A 567 -5.11 -24.66 24.35
C PHE A 567 -5.16 -25.10 25.82
N LEU A 568 -4.60 -24.31 26.75
CA LEU A 568 -4.62 -24.69 28.17
C LEU A 568 -6.00 -24.49 28.81
N THR A 569 -6.67 -23.40 28.44
CA THR A 569 -7.96 -23.00 29.03
C THR A 569 -9.15 -23.39 28.16
N SER A 570 -8.92 -23.80 26.91
CA SER A 570 -9.95 -23.97 25.89
C SER A 570 -10.78 -22.70 25.65
N ALA A 571 -10.23 -21.53 25.93
CA ALA A 571 -10.87 -20.24 25.73
C ALA A 571 -10.88 -19.86 24.24
N ILE A 572 -11.99 -19.29 23.79
CA ILE A 572 -12.14 -18.72 22.44
C ILE A 572 -12.27 -17.21 22.61
N ARG A 573 -11.39 -16.46 21.96
CA ARG A 573 -11.42 -15.00 21.96
C ARG A 573 -11.54 -14.48 20.54
N SER A 574 -12.54 -13.64 20.31
CA SER A 574 -12.72 -12.96 19.02
C SER A 574 -12.80 -11.46 19.25
N ASP A 575 -12.00 -10.71 18.51
CA ASP A 575 -11.92 -9.26 18.61
C ASP A 575 -12.27 -8.61 17.27
N PHE A 576 -12.98 -7.49 17.35
CA PHE A 576 -13.25 -6.61 16.23
C PHE A 576 -12.83 -5.20 16.59
N ARG A 577 -12.16 -4.53 15.66
CA ARG A 577 -11.81 -3.11 15.77
C ARG A 577 -12.04 -2.39 14.45
N GLY A 578 -12.94 -1.42 14.46
CA GLY A 578 -13.17 -0.47 13.37
C GLY A 578 -12.67 0.91 13.72
N ASP A 579 -11.66 1.41 13.01
CA ASP A 579 -11.20 2.80 13.05
C ASP A 579 -11.77 3.58 11.86
N PHE A 580 -12.40 4.73 12.09
CA PHE A 580 -12.99 5.60 11.08
C PHE A 580 -12.49 7.03 11.26
N ILE A 581 -11.75 7.54 10.26
CA ILE A 581 -11.09 8.84 10.34
C ILE A 581 -12.05 9.96 9.95
N GLU A 582 -12.13 11.00 10.79
CA GLU A 582 -13.01 12.16 10.63
C GLU A 582 -14.45 11.70 10.32
N ALA A 583 -14.95 10.79 11.15
CA ALA A 583 -16.30 10.25 11.06
C ALA A 583 -17.36 11.33 11.33
N MET A 584 -17.06 12.26 12.24
CA MET A 584 -17.93 13.39 12.58
C MET A 584 -17.12 14.69 12.67
N GLY A 585 -17.05 15.44 11.56
CA GLY A 585 -16.21 16.63 11.48
C GLY A 585 -14.74 16.26 11.65
N ARG A 586 -14.09 16.79 12.70
CA ARG A 586 -12.69 16.46 13.06
C ARG A 586 -12.58 15.30 14.05
N LEU A 587 -13.69 14.73 14.51
CA LEU A 587 -13.71 13.60 15.43
C LEU A 587 -13.58 12.30 14.65
N ASN A 588 -12.65 11.46 15.08
CA ASN A 588 -12.52 10.08 14.64
C ASN A 588 -13.46 9.21 15.49
N LEU A 589 -13.90 8.08 14.92
CA LEU A 589 -14.68 7.07 15.62
C LEU A 589 -13.89 5.77 15.65
N ARG A 590 -13.76 5.18 16.83
CA ARG A 590 -13.31 3.80 17.01
C ARG A 590 -14.48 2.97 17.54
N VAL A 591 -14.69 1.79 16.98
CA VAL A 591 -15.62 0.80 17.50
C VAL A 591 -14.84 -0.45 17.79
N GLU A 592 -14.78 -0.84 19.05
CA GLU A 592 -14.17 -2.10 19.46
C GLU A 592 -15.28 -3.04 19.94
N ALA A 593 -15.14 -4.33 19.69
CA ALA A 593 -16.04 -5.34 20.24
C ALA A 593 -15.27 -6.63 20.50
N ALA A 594 -15.70 -7.38 21.50
CA ALA A 594 -15.21 -8.73 21.72
C ALA A 594 -16.36 -9.72 21.91
N PHE A 595 -16.14 -10.92 21.41
CA PHE A 595 -17.01 -12.06 21.59
C PHE A 595 -16.20 -13.23 22.15
N ASN A 596 -16.26 -13.40 23.47
CA ASN A 596 -15.46 -14.38 24.21
C ASN A 596 -16.39 -15.40 24.89
N PRO A 597 -16.94 -16.35 24.12
CA PRO A 597 -17.72 -17.44 24.69
C PRO A 597 -16.75 -18.34 25.43
N ARG A 598 -16.94 -18.51 26.75
CA ARG A 598 -16.03 -19.28 27.62
C ARG A 598 -14.68 -18.58 27.86
N GLU A 599 -14.71 -17.30 28.22
CA GLU A 599 -13.57 -16.65 28.84
C GLU A 599 -13.22 -17.33 30.17
N ILE A 600 -11.93 -17.50 30.42
CA ILE A 600 -11.39 -18.09 31.64
C ILE A 600 -10.55 -17.02 32.35
N THR A 601 -10.92 -16.72 33.58
CA THR A 601 -10.20 -15.84 34.50
C THR A 601 -10.07 -16.50 35.87
N ASP A 602 -9.48 -15.81 36.85
CA ASP A 602 -9.36 -16.29 38.22
C ASP A 602 -9.96 -15.29 39.22
N TYR A 603 -10.42 -15.81 40.37
CA TYR A 603 -10.93 -15.04 41.49
C TYR A 603 -10.52 -15.67 42.82
N TYR A 604 -9.68 -14.95 43.58
CA TYR A 604 -9.13 -15.37 44.88
C TYR A 604 -9.82 -14.70 46.08
N GLY A 605 -10.85 -13.90 45.83
CA GLY A 605 -11.48 -13.02 46.82
C GLY A 605 -11.00 -11.57 46.70
N LEU A 606 -11.70 -10.65 47.37
CA LEU A 606 -11.30 -9.25 47.47
C LEU A 606 -10.43 -9.01 48.71
N GLY A 607 -9.40 -8.18 48.58
CA GLY A 607 -8.44 -7.87 49.63
C GLY A 607 -6.99 -8.06 49.20
N ASN A 608 -6.08 -7.43 49.95
CA ASN A 608 -4.64 -7.51 49.72
C ASN A 608 -4.02 -8.79 50.30
N ASP A 609 -4.61 -9.35 51.36
CA ASP A 609 -4.18 -10.58 52.03
C ASP A 609 -5.03 -11.81 51.66
N ALA A 610 -5.70 -11.75 50.49
CA ALA A 610 -6.53 -12.84 49.98
C ALA A 610 -5.73 -14.16 49.93
N GLN A 611 -6.24 -15.18 50.63
CA GLN A 611 -5.53 -16.43 50.84
C GLN A 611 -5.51 -17.30 49.58
N ARG A 612 -4.36 -17.93 49.31
CA ARG A 612 -4.18 -18.87 48.20
C ARG A 612 -3.70 -20.22 48.72
N ASP A 613 -4.46 -21.27 48.41
CA ASP A 613 -4.05 -22.66 48.60
C ASP A 613 -3.62 -23.27 47.26
N LYS A 614 -2.36 -23.69 47.17
CA LYS A 614 -1.78 -24.25 45.93
C LYS A 614 -2.36 -25.62 45.55
N ASN A 615 -2.88 -26.39 46.50
CA ASN A 615 -3.51 -27.68 46.19
C ASN A 615 -4.90 -27.45 45.61
N LEU A 616 -5.68 -26.55 46.19
CA LEU A 616 -6.99 -26.17 45.65
C LEU A 616 -6.87 -25.51 44.26
N GLU A 617 -5.85 -24.68 44.06
CA GLU A 617 -5.59 -24.06 42.76
C GLU A 617 -5.34 -25.09 41.63
N LYS A 618 -4.58 -26.17 41.91
CA LYS A 618 -4.38 -27.27 40.95
C LYS A 618 -5.68 -27.97 40.55
N GLU A 619 -6.68 -27.93 41.41
CA GLU A 619 -8.02 -28.46 41.17
C GLU A 619 -8.94 -27.44 40.47
N ASN A 620 -8.41 -26.30 40.03
CA ASN A 620 -9.12 -25.16 39.43
C ASN A 620 -10.09 -24.45 40.37
N PHE A 621 -9.89 -24.54 41.70
CA PHE A 621 -10.80 -23.98 42.70
C PHE A 621 -11.06 -22.47 42.53
N TYR A 622 -10.04 -21.69 42.17
CA TYR A 622 -10.16 -20.23 41.97
C TYR A 622 -10.58 -19.82 40.55
N ARG A 623 -10.73 -20.78 39.62
CA ARG A 623 -10.95 -20.49 38.20
C ARG A 623 -12.39 -20.08 37.94
N VAL A 624 -12.58 -18.97 37.27
CA VAL A 624 -13.90 -18.49 36.85
C VAL A 624 -14.08 -18.65 35.35
N GLN A 625 -15.15 -19.35 34.97
CA GLN A 625 -15.57 -19.46 33.58
C GLN A 625 -16.75 -18.53 33.34
N ALA A 626 -16.63 -17.65 32.34
CA ALA A 626 -17.67 -16.71 31.99
C ALA A 626 -17.90 -16.64 30.48
N ASN A 627 -19.05 -16.11 30.08
CA ASN A 627 -19.21 -15.56 28.74
C ASN A 627 -19.07 -14.05 28.84
N GLU A 628 -18.15 -13.46 28.07
CA GLU A 628 -17.95 -12.02 28.03
C GLU A 628 -18.20 -11.49 26.61
N TYR A 629 -19.09 -10.51 26.52
CA TYR A 629 -19.41 -9.81 25.30
C TYR A 629 -19.40 -8.31 25.56
N TRP A 630 -18.72 -7.54 24.74
CA TRP A 630 -18.77 -6.09 24.87
C TRP A 630 -18.65 -5.39 23.52
N ILE A 631 -19.23 -4.19 23.45
CA ILE A 631 -19.07 -3.25 22.35
C ILE A 631 -18.76 -1.87 22.91
N ARG A 632 -17.80 -1.19 22.30
CA ARG A 632 -17.24 0.07 22.76
C ARG A 632 -17.07 1.06 21.61
N PRO A 633 -18.08 1.89 21.31
CA PRO A 633 -17.92 3.08 20.49
C PRO A 633 -17.20 4.21 21.26
N VAL A 634 -16.14 4.75 20.66
CA VAL A 634 -15.31 5.83 21.20
C VAL A 634 -15.10 6.90 20.14
N LEU A 635 -15.47 8.14 20.46
CA LEU A 635 -15.05 9.31 19.70
C LEU A 635 -13.71 9.78 20.24
N TYR A 636 -12.77 10.09 19.34
CA TYR A 636 -11.47 10.64 19.72
C TYR A 636 -11.03 11.77 18.81
N ALA A 637 -10.29 12.72 19.38
CA ALA A 637 -9.69 13.84 18.67
C ALA A 637 -8.22 14.01 19.08
N HIS A 638 -7.42 14.41 18.10
CA HIS A 638 -6.05 14.87 18.30
C HIS A 638 -6.09 16.39 18.52
N LEU A 639 -5.86 16.86 19.75
CA LEU A 639 -5.68 18.31 20.01
C LEU A 639 -4.34 18.78 19.41
N THR A 640 -3.33 17.94 19.57
CA THR A 640 -2.06 17.99 18.84
C THR A 640 -1.72 16.55 18.42
N PRO A 641 -0.70 16.31 17.57
CA PRO A 641 -0.24 14.95 17.28
C PRO A 641 0.17 14.13 18.53
N LYS A 642 0.37 14.78 19.68
CA LYS A 642 0.86 14.21 20.94
C LYS A 642 -0.22 14.13 22.02
N ILE A 643 -1.31 14.90 21.91
CA ILE A 643 -2.35 14.98 22.94
C ILE A 643 -3.67 14.53 22.34
N ASN A 644 -4.23 13.45 22.88
CA ASN A 644 -5.48 12.87 22.40
C ASN A 644 -6.52 12.86 23.51
N PHE A 645 -7.74 13.28 23.18
CA PHE A 645 -8.91 13.13 24.03
C PHE A 645 -9.80 12.06 23.43
N PHE A 646 -10.41 11.27 24.30
CA PHE A 646 -11.42 10.31 23.90
C PHE A 646 -12.62 10.35 24.86
N PHE A 647 -13.78 10.06 24.31
CA PHE A 647 -15.04 9.91 25.04
C PHE A 647 -15.85 8.80 24.39
N GLY A 648 -16.41 7.91 25.19
CA GLY A 648 -17.15 6.78 24.66
C GLY A 648 -17.94 6.05 25.74
N GLY A 649 -18.65 5.02 25.29
CA GLY A 649 -19.36 4.11 26.18
C GLY A 649 -19.03 2.67 25.86
N THR A 650 -19.07 1.81 26.87
CA THR A 650 -18.93 0.35 26.72
C THR A 650 -20.22 -0.28 27.20
N LEU A 651 -20.92 -1.04 26.35
CA LEU A 651 -21.93 -1.97 26.83
C LEU A 651 -21.27 -3.34 26.97
N LYS A 652 -21.19 -3.85 28.20
CA LYS A 652 -20.60 -5.14 28.54
C LYS A 652 -21.67 -6.05 29.12
N ARG A 653 -21.76 -7.27 28.61
CA ARG A 653 -22.51 -8.37 29.21
C ARG A 653 -21.53 -9.43 29.68
N TYR A 654 -21.62 -9.77 30.96
CA TYR A 654 -20.77 -10.75 31.60
C TYR A 654 -21.66 -11.79 32.28
N ASN A 655 -21.46 -13.06 31.94
CA ASN A 655 -22.24 -14.15 32.50
C ASN A 655 -21.31 -15.20 33.10
N THR A 656 -21.20 -15.21 34.42
CA THR A 656 -20.45 -16.23 35.15
C THR A 656 -21.20 -17.56 35.06
N LYS A 657 -20.57 -18.59 34.45
CA LYS A 657 -21.15 -19.93 34.38
C LYS A 657 -20.99 -20.64 35.72
N THR A 658 -22.11 -20.73 36.43
CA THR A 658 -22.22 -21.38 37.73
C THR A 658 -23.00 -22.69 37.58
N ASP A 659 -22.39 -23.81 37.95
CA ASP A 659 -23.09 -25.05 38.26
C ASP A 659 -23.03 -25.19 39.78
N ILE A 660 -24.17 -25.37 40.44
CA ILE A 660 -24.26 -25.39 41.91
C ILE A 660 -23.51 -26.60 42.50
N SER A 661 -23.29 -27.65 41.71
CA SER A 661 -22.48 -28.82 42.10
C SER A 661 -20.97 -28.59 42.01
N ASP A 662 -20.55 -27.43 41.51
CA ASP A 662 -19.16 -27.11 41.23
C ASP A 662 -18.45 -26.56 42.48
N PRO A 663 -17.38 -27.19 42.97
CA PRO A 663 -16.73 -26.84 44.23
C PRO A 663 -15.90 -25.54 44.16
N ARG A 664 -16.04 -24.71 43.13
CA ARG A 664 -15.22 -23.50 42.92
C ARG A 664 -15.51 -22.38 43.93
N PHE A 665 -14.47 -21.63 44.28
CA PHE A 665 -14.49 -20.54 45.27
C PHE A 665 -15.54 -19.46 44.96
N ILE A 666 -15.65 -19.04 43.69
CA ILE A 666 -16.63 -18.05 43.22
C ILE A 666 -18.08 -18.48 43.50
N ILE A 667 -18.36 -19.79 43.54
CA ILE A 667 -19.68 -20.36 43.83
C ILE A 667 -19.97 -20.33 45.33
N ALA A 668 -18.95 -20.51 46.17
CA ALA A 668 -19.07 -20.46 47.61
C ALA A 668 -19.22 -19.03 48.15
N GLU A 669 -18.45 -18.07 47.60
CA GLU A 669 -18.46 -16.68 48.07
C GLU A 669 -19.64 -15.85 47.52
N GLN A 670 -20.11 -16.15 46.29
CA GLN A 670 -21.19 -15.41 45.61
C GLN A 670 -21.03 -13.87 45.68
N PRO A 671 -19.86 -13.30 45.31
CA PRO A 671 -19.69 -11.85 45.31
C PRO A 671 -20.63 -11.17 44.31
N TYR A 672 -20.85 -9.87 44.49
CA TYR A 672 -21.61 -9.07 43.54
C TYR A 672 -21.05 -9.25 42.11
N GLY A 673 -21.92 -9.49 41.13
CA GLY A 673 -21.56 -9.74 39.73
C GLY A 673 -21.51 -11.21 39.30
N VAL A 674 -21.79 -12.16 40.20
CA VAL A 674 -22.02 -13.57 39.84
C VAL A 674 -23.35 -13.72 39.08
N ASN A 675 -23.43 -14.73 38.20
CA ASN A 675 -24.48 -14.93 37.18
C ASN A 675 -24.44 -13.88 36.06
N VAL A 676 -25.60 -13.49 35.53
CA VAL A 676 -25.74 -12.57 34.40
C VAL A 676 -25.75 -11.14 34.91
N ASN A 677 -24.83 -10.32 34.41
CA ASN A 677 -24.77 -8.89 34.70
C ASN A 677 -24.43 -8.13 33.41
N SER A 678 -25.05 -6.96 33.23
CA SER A 678 -24.89 -6.12 32.05
C SER A 678 -24.61 -4.68 32.48
N LEU A 679 -23.44 -4.17 32.12
CA LEU A 679 -22.94 -2.86 32.51
C LEU A 679 -22.90 -1.90 31.32
N LEU A 680 -23.38 -0.68 31.52
CA LEU A 680 -23.07 0.46 30.66
C LEU A 680 -21.98 1.30 31.33
N GLU A 681 -20.80 1.32 30.75
CA GLU A 681 -19.74 2.26 31.11
C GLU A 681 -19.90 3.52 30.24
N LEU A 682 -19.84 4.71 30.83
CA LEU A 682 -19.72 5.98 30.11
C LEU A 682 -18.50 6.72 30.66
N GLY A 683 -17.57 7.10 29.80
CA GLY A 683 -16.33 7.71 30.27
C GLY A 683 -15.51 8.40 29.19
N GLY A 684 -14.49 9.11 29.64
CA GLY A 684 -13.55 9.78 28.77
C GLY A 684 -12.17 9.88 29.42
N GLY A 685 -11.19 10.24 28.59
CA GLY A 685 -9.83 10.36 29.05
C GLY A 685 -8.97 11.21 28.13
N VAL A 686 -7.78 11.49 28.62
CA VAL A 686 -6.72 12.23 27.93
C VAL A 686 -5.45 11.40 27.92
N THR A 687 -4.73 11.45 26.81
CA THR A 687 -3.41 10.85 26.66
C THR A 687 -2.43 11.89 26.16
N LEU A 688 -1.22 11.90 26.71
CA LEU A 688 -0.05 12.60 26.20
C LEU A 688 0.99 11.54 25.82
N ASP A 689 1.30 11.42 24.53
CA ASP A 689 2.31 10.49 24.02
C ASP A 689 3.48 11.26 23.40
N LEU A 690 4.61 11.26 24.10
CA LEU A 690 5.88 11.88 23.71
C LEU A 690 6.95 10.82 23.43
N ARG A 691 6.58 9.54 23.34
CA ARG A 691 7.51 8.45 23.06
C ARG A 691 8.04 8.57 21.62
N ASP A 692 9.28 8.16 21.42
CA ASP A 692 9.91 8.13 20.10
C ASP A 692 9.31 7.07 19.18
N ASP A 693 8.93 5.93 19.76
CA ASP A 693 8.30 4.81 19.08
C ASP A 693 7.28 4.17 20.04
N PRO A 694 5.97 4.15 19.75
CA PRO A 694 4.96 3.56 20.64
C PRO A 694 5.08 2.04 20.82
N GLY A 695 5.66 1.31 19.86
CA GLY A 695 5.80 -0.15 19.87
C GLY A 695 7.04 -0.63 20.61
N MET A 696 8.16 0.09 20.46
CA MET A 696 9.43 -0.19 21.16
C MET A 696 10.07 1.12 21.67
N PRO A 697 9.48 1.76 22.70
CA PRO A 697 9.94 3.07 23.17
C PRO A 697 11.36 3.01 23.75
N THR A 698 12.22 3.94 23.35
CA THR A 698 13.57 4.11 23.94
C THR A 698 13.73 5.42 24.70
N LYS A 699 12.92 6.43 24.37
CA LYS A 699 12.91 7.72 25.07
C LYS A 699 11.51 8.35 25.04
N GLY A 700 11.21 9.17 26.03
CA GLY A 700 9.99 9.96 26.08
C GLY A 700 9.04 9.51 27.18
N ILE A 701 7.83 10.06 27.15
CA ILE A 701 6.87 9.95 28.24
C ILE A 701 5.50 9.62 27.64
N TYR A 702 4.78 8.71 28.28
CA TYR A 702 3.36 8.47 28.04
C TYR A 702 2.59 8.72 29.33
N LEU A 703 1.61 9.61 29.29
CA LEU A 703 0.68 9.86 30.39
C LEU A 703 -0.74 9.57 29.92
N ALA A 704 -1.52 8.87 30.71
CA ALA A 704 -2.93 8.64 30.47
C ALA A 704 -3.73 8.86 31.75
N ALA A 705 -4.89 9.50 31.61
CA ALA A 705 -5.86 9.61 32.69
C ALA A 705 -7.27 9.41 32.11
N ALA A 706 -8.10 8.64 32.78
CA ALA A 706 -9.47 8.36 32.37
C ALA A 706 -10.40 8.28 33.59
N ALA A 707 -11.65 8.65 33.38
CA ALA A 707 -12.71 8.48 34.36
C ALA A 707 -13.97 7.94 33.67
N SER A 708 -14.69 7.06 34.35
CA SER A 708 -15.93 6.46 33.86
C SER A 708 -16.97 6.30 34.97
N GLY A 709 -18.24 6.36 34.61
CA GLY A 709 -19.37 6.06 35.47
C GLY A 709 -20.16 4.86 34.95
N PHE A 710 -20.76 4.14 35.89
CA PHE A 710 -21.59 2.96 35.68
C PHE A 710 -22.92 3.19 36.38
N PRO A 711 -23.99 3.59 35.67
CA PRO A 711 -25.28 3.82 36.28
C PRO A 711 -25.99 2.51 36.66
N GLU A 712 -26.95 2.59 37.58
CA GLU A 712 -27.93 1.53 37.88
C GLU A 712 -28.89 1.36 36.69
N ALA A 713 -28.40 0.75 35.61
CA ALA A 713 -29.15 0.53 34.39
C ALA A 713 -28.84 -0.86 33.85
N PHE A 714 -29.76 -1.37 33.02
CA PHE A 714 -29.71 -2.73 32.47
C PHE A 714 -29.81 -3.79 33.58
N GLU A 715 -28.70 -4.44 33.94
CA GLU A 715 -28.62 -5.48 34.96
C GLU A 715 -27.48 -5.14 35.95
N ASN A 716 -27.20 -3.86 36.15
CA ASN A 716 -26.25 -3.36 37.16
C ASN A 716 -27.01 -2.99 38.45
N ASP A 717 -26.68 -3.65 39.56
CA ASP A 717 -27.42 -3.52 40.83
C ASP A 717 -27.08 -2.26 41.63
N SER A 718 -25.91 -1.65 41.38
CA SER A 718 -25.43 -0.47 42.12
C SER A 718 -24.59 0.45 41.23
N ALA A 719 -24.76 1.75 41.39
CA ALA A 719 -24.00 2.73 40.64
C ALA A 719 -22.58 2.85 41.21
N PHE A 720 -21.59 2.83 40.33
CA PHE A 720 -20.20 3.06 40.72
C PHE A 720 -19.45 3.90 39.70
N THR A 721 -18.30 4.42 40.11
CA THR A 721 -17.41 5.21 39.26
C THR A 721 -16.00 4.66 39.35
N ARG A 722 -15.22 4.90 38.30
CA ARG A 722 -13.82 4.48 38.21
C ARG A 722 -12.97 5.63 37.71
N ALA A 723 -11.79 5.80 38.31
CA ALA A 723 -10.72 6.64 37.80
C ALA A 723 -9.45 5.81 37.64
N LEU A 724 -8.72 6.06 36.55
CA LEU A 724 -7.45 5.42 36.25
C LEU A 724 -6.44 6.46 35.80
N ALA A 725 -5.20 6.30 36.25
CA ALA A 725 -4.06 7.06 35.77
C ALA A 725 -2.87 6.13 35.50
N GLU A 726 -2.15 6.39 34.41
CA GLU A 726 -0.94 5.67 34.04
C GLU A 726 0.14 6.65 33.58
N ALA A 727 1.37 6.40 34.03
CA ALA A 727 2.56 7.10 33.58
C ALA A 727 3.61 6.08 33.15
N GLN A 728 4.19 6.26 31.96
CA GLN A 728 5.35 5.53 31.49
C GLN A 728 6.46 6.52 31.13
N ILE A 729 7.67 6.27 31.58
CA ILE A 729 8.84 7.12 31.34
C ILE A 729 9.94 6.24 30.78
N TYR A 730 10.50 6.65 29.65
CA TYR A 730 11.60 5.98 28.98
C TYR A 730 12.79 6.93 28.92
N LEU A 731 13.91 6.49 29.51
CA LEU A 731 15.17 7.22 29.54
C LEU A 731 16.23 6.37 28.85
N LYS A 732 17.05 7.01 28.01
CA LYS A 732 18.15 6.36 27.31
C LYS A 732 19.49 6.90 27.81
N PRO A 733 19.92 6.56 29.05
CA PRO A 733 21.13 7.11 29.64
C PRO A 733 22.41 6.69 28.88
N PHE A 734 22.36 5.54 28.19
CA PHE A 734 23.45 5.05 27.35
C PHE A 734 22.93 4.64 25.97
N ARG A 735 23.81 4.59 24.96
CA ARG A 735 23.42 4.34 23.55
C ARG A 735 22.59 3.07 23.33
N GLN A 736 22.86 2.01 24.10
CA GLN A 736 22.22 0.69 23.97
C GLN A 736 21.29 0.34 25.14
N THR A 737 21.15 1.22 26.13
CA THR A 737 20.41 0.92 27.36
C THR A 737 19.24 1.86 27.54
N THR A 738 18.05 1.28 27.69
CA THR A 738 16.81 1.98 27.99
C THR A 738 16.39 1.63 29.41
N PHE A 739 16.14 2.64 30.22
CA PHE A 739 15.47 2.51 31.50
C PHE A 739 14.00 2.89 31.32
N ALA A 740 13.11 1.94 31.64
CA ALA A 740 11.67 2.10 31.53
C ALA A 740 11.05 2.07 32.93
N LEU A 741 10.30 3.11 33.26
CA LEU A 741 9.50 3.22 34.48
C LEU A 741 8.03 3.22 34.11
N ARG A 742 7.22 2.50 34.87
CA ARG A 742 5.76 2.50 34.74
C ARG A 742 5.13 2.63 36.11
N ALA A 743 4.10 3.47 36.21
CA ALA A 743 3.24 3.58 37.38
C ALA A 743 1.78 3.60 36.91
N ARG A 744 0.92 2.83 37.58
CA ARG A 744 -0.51 2.78 37.30
C ARG A 744 -1.29 2.79 38.61
N GLY A 745 -2.31 3.63 38.67
CA GLY A 745 -3.25 3.69 39.79
C GLY A 745 -4.68 3.58 39.30
N GLU A 746 -5.51 2.86 40.04
CA GLU A 746 -6.92 2.67 39.75
C GLU A 746 -7.73 2.82 41.05
N LYS A 747 -8.87 3.50 40.98
CA LYS A 747 -9.79 3.68 42.11
C LYS A 747 -11.22 3.54 41.64
N LEU A 748 -11.99 2.76 42.40
CA LEU A 748 -13.42 2.61 42.26
C LEU A 748 -14.14 3.23 43.47
N TRP A 749 -15.32 3.78 43.25
CA TRP A 749 -16.22 4.30 44.28
C TRP A 749 -17.64 3.79 44.05
N GLY A 750 -18.28 3.25 45.10
CA GLY A 750 -19.58 2.56 45.02
C GLY A 750 -19.40 1.04 45.04
N ASP A 751 -20.50 0.29 45.05
CA ASP A 751 -20.45 -1.17 44.97
C ASP A 751 -20.23 -1.60 43.52
N PHE A 752 -19.22 -2.42 43.28
CA PHE A 752 -18.82 -2.86 41.94
C PHE A 752 -18.84 -4.37 41.84
N PRO A 753 -19.17 -4.94 40.66
CA PRO A 753 -19.11 -6.38 40.48
C PRO A 753 -17.65 -6.84 40.51
N TYR A 754 -17.39 -8.05 41.03
CA TYR A 754 -16.03 -8.54 41.29
C TYR A 754 -15.11 -8.41 40.06
N TYR A 755 -15.62 -8.72 38.86
CA TYR A 755 -14.86 -8.67 37.61
C TYR A 755 -14.51 -7.25 37.12
N GLN A 756 -14.94 -6.19 37.84
CA GLN A 756 -14.53 -4.79 37.64
C GLN A 756 -13.56 -4.29 38.72
N ALA A 757 -13.20 -5.11 39.71
CA ALA A 757 -12.28 -4.71 40.77
C ALA A 757 -10.93 -4.21 40.22
N ALA A 758 -10.25 -3.35 40.98
CA ALA A 758 -8.89 -2.93 40.71
C ALA A 758 -7.93 -4.11 41.00
N TYR A 759 -7.61 -4.88 39.96
CA TYR A 759 -6.81 -6.10 40.07
C TYR A 759 -5.30 -5.87 39.89
N LEU A 760 -4.50 -6.68 40.61
CA LEU A 760 -3.09 -6.91 40.38
C LEU A 760 -2.81 -8.41 40.17
N GLY A 761 -1.83 -8.71 39.32
CA GLY A 761 -1.43 -10.06 38.91
C GLY A 761 -1.67 -10.34 37.42
N GLY A 762 -0.84 -11.21 36.84
CA GLY A 762 -0.86 -11.54 35.40
C GLY A 762 0.06 -10.65 34.55
N THR A 763 0.02 -10.82 33.23
CA THR A 763 1.05 -10.26 32.32
C THR A 763 1.13 -8.73 32.30
N GLN A 764 0.02 -8.04 32.61
CA GLN A 764 -0.12 -6.59 32.50
C GLN A 764 0.32 -5.81 33.75
N THR A 765 0.46 -6.47 34.90
CA THR A 765 0.85 -5.84 36.18
C THR A 765 1.95 -6.66 36.87
N LEU A 766 1.64 -7.40 37.93
CA LEU A 766 2.58 -8.26 38.66
C LEU A 766 2.72 -9.62 37.96
N ARG A 767 3.71 -9.71 37.06
CA ARG A 767 3.88 -10.88 36.16
C ARG A 767 4.26 -12.17 36.88
N GLY A 768 4.81 -12.07 38.09
CA GLY A 768 5.15 -13.19 38.95
C GLY A 768 3.94 -13.80 39.69
N PHE A 769 2.77 -13.18 39.62
CA PHE A 769 1.56 -13.62 40.32
C PHE A 769 0.47 -14.07 39.35
N ALA A 770 -0.48 -14.87 39.84
CA ALA A 770 -1.61 -15.35 39.05
C ALA A 770 -2.44 -14.20 38.48
N ARG A 771 -3.14 -14.44 37.38
CA ARG A 771 -4.10 -13.47 36.83
C ARG A 771 -5.10 -13.08 37.91
N ASN A 772 -5.39 -11.79 38.07
CA ASN A 772 -6.34 -11.27 39.05
C ASN A 772 -6.11 -11.77 40.49
N ARG A 773 -4.84 -11.97 40.88
CA ARG A 773 -4.46 -12.54 42.17
C ARG A 773 -4.94 -11.72 43.37
N PHE A 774 -4.89 -10.39 43.27
CA PHE A 774 -5.31 -9.45 44.33
C PHE A 774 -6.30 -8.46 43.74
N GLY A 775 -7.45 -8.28 44.38
CA GLY A 775 -8.51 -7.38 43.89
C GLY A 775 -9.05 -6.48 44.99
N GLY A 776 -9.44 -5.26 44.64
CA GLY A 776 -10.03 -4.32 45.59
C GLY A 776 -10.71 -3.12 44.93
N ASP A 777 -11.08 -2.12 45.74
CA ASP A 777 -11.66 -0.86 45.30
C ASP A 777 -10.57 0.18 44.95
N ALA A 778 -9.30 -0.11 45.18
CA ALA A 778 -8.16 0.67 44.70
C ALA A 778 -6.95 -0.24 44.44
N SER A 779 -6.10 0.13 43.49
CA SER A 779 -4.79 -0.48 43.30
C SER A 779 -3.73 0.55 42.95
N LEU A 780 -2.49 0.27 43.34
CA LEU A 780 -1.30 1.00 42.91
C LEU A 780 -0.24 0.00 42.49
N TYR A 781 0.33 0.23 41.31
CA TYR A 781 1.36 -0.60 40.70
C TYR A 781 2.51 0.27 40.21
N GLY A 782 3.73 -0.23 40.41
CA GLY A 782 4.97 0.35 39.90
C GLY A 782 5.89 -0.72 39.32
N SER A 783 6.58 -0.38 38.24
CA SER A 783 7.56 -1.26 37.61
C SER A 783 8.74 -0.44 37.09
N ALA A 784 9.93 -1.00 37.29
CA ALA A 784 11.18 -0.48 36.76
C ALA A 784 11.88 -1.59 35.97
N ALA A 785 12.20 -1.31 34.71
CA ALA A 785 12.86 -2.24 33.82
C ALA A 785 14.10 -1.62 33.19
N LEU A 786 15.20 -2.36 33.21
CA LEU A 786 16.41 -2.03 32.47
C LEU A 786 16.46 -2.95 31.24
N ARG A 787 16.48 -2.35 30.06
CA ARG A 787 16.54 -3.05 28.78
C ARG A 787 17.85 -2.70 28.11
N HIS A 788 18.62 -3.71 27.73
CA HIS A 788 19.91 -3.52 27.09
C HIS A 788 19.92 -4.24 25.75
N HIS A 789 20.18 -3.48 24.70
CA HIS A 789 20.47 -4.00 23.38
C HIS A 789 21.89 -4.58 23.39
N LEU A 790 22.03 -5.86 23.06
CA LEU A 790 23.31 -6.55 23.08
C LEU A 790 24.02 -6.42 21.72
N PHE A 791 23.38 -6.95 20.69
CA PHE A 791 23.88 -6.97 19.33
C PHE A 791 22.70 -7.08 18.38
N ARG A 792 22.94 -6.67 17.14
CA ARG A 792 21.97 -6.78 16.05
C ARG A 792 22.53 -7.73 15.01
N PRO A 793 22.49 -9.05 15.28
CA PRO A 793 23.03 -10.00 14.33
C PRO A 793 22.13 -10.04 13.10
N THR A 794 22.73 -10.48 12.02
CA THR A 794 22.07 -10.65 10.75
C THR A 794 22.08 -12.14 10.45
N LEU A 795 20.89 -12.78 10.43
CA LEU A 795 20.76 -14.16 9.93
C LEU A 795 19.97 -14.21 8.63
N LEU A 796 18.74 -13.70 8.60
CA LEU A 796 17.95 -13.54 7.37
C LEU A 796 17.67 -12.06 7.20
N VAL A 797 16.92 -11.47 8.14
CA VAL A 797 16.84 -10.03 8.40
C VAL A 797 17.72 -9.67 9.60
N PRO A 798 18.15 -8.41 9.77
CA PRO A 798 18.64 -7.90 11.03
C PRO A 798 17.55 -8.01 12.06
N PHE A 799 17.93 -8.50 13.22
CA PHE A 799 17.07 -8.55 14.38
C PHE A 799 17.81 -7.97 15.56
N ASP A 800 17.13 -7.21 16.38
CA ASP A 800 17.67 -6.71 17.62
C ASP A 800 17.57 -7.81 18.68
N VAL A 801 18.71 -8.17 19.26
CA VAL A 801 18.78 -9.06 20.43
C VAL A 801 19.17 -8.22 21.63
N GLY A 802 18.46 -8.43 22.73
CA GLY A 802 18.85 -7.84 23.99
C GLY A 802 18.43 -8.67 25.17
N TRP A 803 18.88 -8.22 26.34
CA TRP A 803 18.37 -8.71 27.61
C TRP A 803 17.59 -7.60 28.31
N PHE A 804 16.82 -7.99 29.30
CA PHE A 804 16.18 -7.07 30.20
C PHE A 804 16.08 -7.68 31.59
N VAL A 805 16.07 -6.82 32.60
CA VAL A 805 15.70 -7.16 33.96
C VAL A 805 14.66 -6.17 34.43
N PHE A 806 13.80 -6.59 35.34
CA PHE A 806 12.76 -5.74 35.89
C PHE A 806 12.46 -6.11 37.33
N GLY A 807 11.92 -5.14 38.06
CA GLY A 807 11.30 -5.33 39.35
C GLY A 807 9.96 -4.61 39.37
N GLU A 808 8.96 -5.25 39.95
CA GLU A 808 7.59 -4.76 40.02
C GLU A 808 7.10 -4.85 41.44
N THR A 809 6.22 -3.93 41.81
CA THR A 809 5.56 -3.95 43.10
C THR A 809 4.17 -3.36 42.99
N GLY A 810 3.25 -3.85 43.80
CA GLY A 810 1.91 -3.34 43.84
C GLY A 810 1.16 -3.71 45.10
N ARG A 811 0.06 -2.99 45.31
CA ARG A 811 -0.81 -3.15 46.46
C ARG A 811 -2.25 -2.84 46.08
N VAL A 812 -3.19 -3.55 46.69
CA VAL A 812 -4.63 -3.27 46.57
C VAL A 812 -5.21 -2.81 47.90
N TRP A 813 -6.30 -2.05 47.85
CA TRP A 813 -7.09 -1.66 49.00
C TRP A 813 -8.54 -2.06 48.78
N MET A 814 -9.24 -2.38 49.87
CA MET A 814 -10.67 -2.60 49.91
C MET A 814 -11.23 -1.86 51.12
N ASP A 815 -12.23 -0.99 50.91
CA ASP A 815 -12.85 -0.19 51.98
C ASP A 815 -11.83 0.54 52.88
N ARG A 816 -10.82 1.15 52.24
CA ARG A 816 -9.69 1.84 52.90
C ARG A 816 -8.78 0.95 53.76
N LYS A 817 -8.98 -0.37 53.75
CA LYS A 817 -8.12 -1.36 54.41
C LYS A 817 -7.21 -2.02 53.39
N SER A 818 -6.00 -2.36 53.82
CA SER A 818 -5.05 -3.12 53.02
C SER A 818 -4.11 -3.86 53.98
N PRO A 819 -4.58 -4.94 54.63
CA PRO A 819 -3.72 -5.79 55.46
C PRO A 819 -2.61 -6.45 54.62
N GLY A 820 -1.52 -6.86 55.27
CA GLY A 820 -0.35 -7.46 54.61
C GLY A 820 0.63 -6.45 54.03
N ASP A 821 1.62 -6.96 53.30
CA ASP A 821 2.72 -6.17 52.72
C ASP A 821 2.46 -5.84 51.24
N TRP A 822 3.44 -5.18 50.61
CA TRP A 822 3.46 -4.95 49.17
C TRP A 822 3.86 -6.23 48.43
N HIS A 823 3.10 -6.58 47.40
CA HIS A 823 3.41 -7.74 46.56
C HIS A 823 4.44 -7.35 45.51
N SER A 824 5.56 -8.04 45.49
CA SER A 824 6.67 -7.71 44.59
C SER A 824 7.14 -8.93 43.83
N ASP A 825 7.53 -8.72 42.59
CA ASP A 825 8.20 -9.70 41.76
C ASP A 825 9.41 -9.08 41.06
N PHE A 826 10.31 -9.95 40.63
CA PHE A 826 11.44 -9.56 39.81
C PHE A 826 11.71 -10.64 38.78
N GLY A 827 12.21 -10.21 37.64
CA GLY A 827 12.47 -11.12 36.55
C GLY A 827 13.48 -10.57 35.57
N GLY A 828 13.85 -11.43 34.65
CA GLY A 828 14.78 -11.09 33.60
C GLY A 828 14.70 -12.08 32.47
N GLY A 829 15.22 -11.67 31.32
CA GLY A 829 15.03 -12.42 30.12
C GLY A 829 15.76 -11.85 28.92
N PHE A 830 15.48 -12.49 27.79
CA PHE A 830 15.97 -12.09 26.48
C PHE A 830 14.81 -11.66 25.61
N TRP A 831 15.08 -10.72 24.74
CA TRP A 831 14.14 -10.31 23.71
C TRP A 831 14.83 -10.35 22.35
N PHE A 832 14.02 -10.68 21.34
CA PHE A 832 14.38 -10.73 19.94
C PHE A 832 13.32 -9.92 19.18
N SER A 833 13.75 -8.96 18.36
CA SER A 833 12.85 -8.15 17.54
C SER A 833 13.39 -8.13 16.11
N PRO A 834 12.74 -8.77 15.13
CA PRO A 834 13.11 -8.65 13.72
C PRO A 834 12.90 -7.19 13.26
N PHE A 835 13.42 -6.87 12.07
CA PHE A 835 13.38 -5.52 11.50
C PHE A 835 12.03 -4.78 11.65
N PHE A 836 10.90 -5.50 11.52
CA PHE A 836 9.59 -5.00 11.90
C PHE A 836 9.43 -5.07 13.42
N ARG A 837 9.78 -3.98 14.11
CA ARG A 837 9.72 -3.84 15.59
C ARG A 837 8.37 -4.18 16.22
N GLU A 838 7.33 -4.18 15.40
CA GLU A 838 5.98 -4.58 15.73
C GLU A 838 5.90 -6.05 16.18
N LEU A 839 6.81 -6.94 15.74
CA LEU A 839 6.82 -8.36 16.08
C LEU A 839 7.97 -8.72 17.04
N SER A 840 7.89 -8.34 18.30
CA SER A 840 8.96 -8.66 19.28
C SER A 840 8.64 -9.92 20.08
N PHE A 841 9.60 -10.84 20.20
CA PHE A 841 9.52 -12.04 21.01
C PHE A 841 10.28 -11.88 22.32
N VAL A 842 9.70 -12.35 23.42
CA VAL A 842 10.29 -12.26 24.76
C VAL A 842 10.31 -13.63 25.40
N PHE A 843 11.45 -13.98 25.99
CA PHE A 843 11.59 -15.09 26.92
C PHE A 843 11.99 -14.55 28.29
N ALA A 844 11.22 -14.85 29.34
CA ALA A 844 11.47 -14.33 30.68
C ALA A 844 11.28 -15.39 31.77
N GLY A 845 12.17 -15.40 32.75
CA GLY A 845 11.98 -16.06 34.03
C GLY A 845 11.63 -15.03 35.09
N ILE A 846 10.60 -15.31 35.90
CA ILE A 846 10.01 -14.36 36.84
C ILE A 846 9.83 -15.05 38.18
N TYR A 847 10.26 -14.39 39.25
CA TYR A 847 10.15 -14.88 40.62
C TYR A 847 9.32 -13.90 41.45
N SER A 848 8.37 -14.45 42.20
CA SER A 848 7.61 -13.76 43.25
C SER A 848 7.71 -14.52 44.56
N GLU A 849 7.15 -13.94 45.63
CA GLU A 849 6.99 -14.66 46.90
C GLU A 849 6.12 -15.92 46.78
N GLU A 850 5.26 -15.99 45.75
CA GLU A 850 4.38 -17.14 45.56
C GLU A 850 4.94 -18.17 44.55
N ASP A 851 5.44 -17.75 43.40
CA ASP A 851 5.75 -18.65 42.28
C ASP A 851 7.04 -18.29 41.52
N PHE A 852 7.53 -19.28 40.76
CA PHE A 852 8.44 -19.06 39.64
C PHE A 852 7.70 -19.32 38.32
N ARG A 853 7.74 -18.36 37.39
CA ARG A 853 6.97 -18.37 36.13
C ARG A 853 7.89 -18.17 34.94
N VAL A 854 7.52 -18.76 33.79
CA VAL A 854 8.23 -18.61 32.51
C VAL A 854 7.26 -18.10 31.45
N MET A 855 7.65 -17.05 30.72
CA MET A 855 6.83 -16.43 29.67
C MET A 855 7.52 -16.49 28.31
N LEU A 856 6.77 -16.80 27.25
CA LEU A 856 7.23 -16.78 25.84
C LEU A 856 6.18 -16.14 24.92
N GLY A 857 6.25 -14.82 24.71
CA GLY A 857 5.22 -14.08 23.98
C GLY A 857 5.75 -13.27 22.79
N GLY A 858 4.90 -13.09 21.77
CA GLY A 858 5.05 -12.09 20.72
C GLY A 858 4.25 -10.82 21.05
N ASN A 859 4.76 -9.66 20.63
CA ASN A 859 4.29 -8.29 20.89
C ASN A 859 4.61 -7.76 22.30
N TRP A 860 5.45 -6.73 22.34
CA TRP A 860 5.97 -6.08 23.54
C TRP A 860 4.96 -5.19 24.30
N GLY A 861 3.67 -5.32 23.97
CA GLY A 861 2.56 -4.56 24.54
C GLY A 861 1.59 -5.38 25.41
N LEU A 862 1.98 -6.60 25.81
CA LEU A 862 1.24 -7.44 26.76
C LEU A 862 1.65 -7.26 28.23
#